data_AF-A0A1T3C4J1-F1
#
_entry.id   AF-A0A1T3C4J1-F1
#
_cell.length_a   1.000
_cell.length_b   1.000
_cell.length_c   1.000
_cell.angle_alpha   90.00
_cell.angle_beta   90.00
_cell.angle_gamma   90.00
#
_symmetry.space_group_name_H-M   'P 1'
#
loop_
_entity.id
_entity.type
_entity.pdbx_description
1 polymer ?
#
loop_
_entity_poly.entity_id
_entity_poly.type
_entity_poly.pdbx_seq_one_letter_code
_entity_poly.pdbx_strand_id
1 'polypeptide(L)'
;MLFQTLTLLLLSLLPSIVVVQAQSCSASNPCKTGCCSKFGFCGLGPDYCASKICVANCDRKAECDPGGYGAAYVNHTTCPLNVCCSKWGFCGLTQEFCGDKKVTQPSCSTTFHKFERVVGYYEGWAMQRKCNVFNPEKIPLGVYTHLNYAFATIDPKTFEVLPATIEDQQDTYDRVTWLKKRDPDLKVFIAIGGWTFNDEGQPTRNTFSNIANNPQNQKAFIKSLISFMSTYDFDGVDLDWEYPEAPDRGGIGADYNNFPKFLSNLKSSLKATGGRDGLSVTIPASYWYLQHFDIKKMAKIVDFFNVMSYDLHGVWDIPNKWVGPYLNAHTNLTEIKDALDLLWRNNIPYDKVNMGLAFYGRGFTAADPKCLTPGCRYASGSESWMCSHEVGIVFNSEISDIMQSQNVAPVLYKDAAVKVLTYNTDQWVAFDDEETLGLKLNFAKSKCLGGVMVWAVSHDTENATYSTALGKLAQRSTTSLINIGIDNGVHQYERVQNHPQCKWSNCGEGCPSGWSPIQRNDPDARNGEIMIDDQGCEGQGSHYLCCPVENGLPTCGWYGFNNGDCSPSCPTDYVEIGSNNMYCRKGGHNRITHKSYQAACCSKTVGVGPHRVSFESLKLAGQCAWGNYPQCDTQCIGGNSLIVASYGGTGGAFCWSGGTTNFQNRPYCCNEPDQDWQYSDCQWYRDIGNGPSGDRDCKSGCPSDTVRVAMGWDPAIASCRVGEQAYCCKTTSRSIYQRSDPNVERYTIALKSYLADPTCSANDIAKARLKRQANNTEGITWDIVPSGLGLSRRTTITEEVVSDMEDLIAEIAESASSSVGVQDLWESLVVPLFPALTITNIRRWFSGDVPQMRNMRGDRYVALYVLCHMGFRVWNDNIFALSLGSGLLCQTQVQGGYCKALADDPDAGFLEKRIANRRFVWSTSVGATTYGRNLVSQPYRQVNDWSILNERTIEIYGQVFLFPGPGCTNFVLRVENKVAQRRKDPLTNTVTEHLVELQTVPMWYTAAIQGVLATVPGVTALPNPAGPIDPSFFMVTLPLPNGPFNINPPLPPPTGGQLLSTLEARLFNALGSVANDFSFVLADSDLNCLKELLWDDDTSNVIDQRVMRDLTSSTDPEIAEIGLNSVRNVVAVMSFLNHPTVHNNMATIIMDFRTELKRAEDVHEARTGTTVAAVDNFDNYFKSLMTRINTRIEAFATRWLNTIDATWSNINTPDGIQIRTYSASIRTEAQIAEVNTQGFFDDI
;
A
#
# COMPACT_ATOMS: atom_id res chain seq x y z
N MET A 1 -32.97 56.10 59.20
CA MET A 1 -32.41 55.32 58.07
C MET A 1 -33.55 54.81 57.18
N LEU A 2 -34.27 55.73 56.54
CA LEU A 2 -35.43 55.44 55.66
C LEU A 2 -35.45 56.40 54.45
N PHE A 3 -34.30 57.00 54.14
CA PHE A 3 -34.12 58.01 53.08
C PHE A 3 -33.07 57.61 52.03
N GLN A 4 -32.46 56.43 52.13
CA GLN A 4 -31.48 55.91 51.15
C GLN A 4 -32.02 54.80 50.25
N THR A 5 -33.23 54.29 50.51
CA THR A 5 -33.85 53.20 49.74
C THR A 5 -34.89 53.67 48.71
N LEU A 6 -35.30 54.94 48.71
CA LEU A 6 -36.30 55.45 47.76
C LEU A 6 -35.71 56.05 46.47
N THR A 7 -34.42 56.44 46.47
CA THR A 7 -33.77 57.05 45.30
C THR A 7 -33.26 56.02 44.28
N LEU A 8 -33.11 54.75 44.66
CA LEU A 8 -32.67 53.67 43.77
C LEU A 8 -33.82 52.94 43.05
N LEU A 9 -35.07 53.10 43.49
CA LEU A 9 -36.23 52.44 42.87
C LEU A 9 -36.92 53.27 41.77
N LEU A 10 -36.59 54.56 41.62
CA LEU A 10 -37.19 55.45 40.62
C LEU A 10 -36.34 55.63 39.35
N LEU A 11 -35.12 55.08 39.31
CA LEU A 11 -34.23 55.09 38.13
C LEU A 11 -34.33 53.81 37.27
N SER A 12 -35.12 52.82 37.67
CA SER A 12 -35.28 51.55 36.94
C SER A 12 -36.52 51.49 36.02
N LEU A 13 -37.27 52.60 35.89
CA LEU A 13 -38.52 52.66 35.10
C LEU A 13 -38.50 53.70 33.98
N LEU A 14 -37.32 54.16 33.55
CA LEU A 14 -37.19 54.79 32.23
C LEU A 14 -36.91 53.65 31.23
N PRO A 15 -37.76 53.40 30.22
CA PRO A 15 -37.29 52.66 29.08
C PRO A 15 -36.11 53.45 28.54
N SER A 16 -34.93 52.84 28.50
CA SER A 16 -33.85 53.32 27.67
C SER A 16 -34.39 53.38 26.25
N ILE A 17 -34.94 54.53 25.87
CA ILE A 17 -35.01 54.94 24.48
C ILE A 17 -33.54 55.05 24.10
N VAL A 18 -32.98 53.93 23.68
CA VAL A 18 -31.83 53.94 22.80
C VAL A 18 -32.36 54.68 21.58
N VAL A 19 -32.09 55.99 21.52
CA VAL A 19 -32.03 56.67 20.25
C VAL A 19 -30.93 55.93 19.52
N VAL A 20 -31.31 54.91 18.76
CA VAL A 20 -30.43 54.30 17.76
C VAL A 20 -30.07 55.48 16.88
N GLN A 21 -28.86 55.99 17.09
CA GLN A 21 -28.31 57.06 16.28
C GLN A 21 -28.25 56.45 14.88
N ALA A 22 -29.25 56.75 14.05
CA ALA A 22 -29.34 56.24 12.71
C ALA A 22 -28.00 56.57 12.05
N GLN A 23 -27.33 55.55 11.52
CA GLN A 23 -25.98 55.67 11.00
C GLN A 23 -25.98 56.76 9.93
N SER A 24 -25.48 57.95 10.29
CA SER A 24 -25.51 59.11 9.41
C SER A 24 -24.57 58.85 8.24
N CYS A 25 -25.12 58.66 7.05
CA CYS A 25 -24.37 58.40 5.84
C CYS A 25 -24.24 59.68 5.00
N SER A 26 -23.22 59.73 4.15
CA SER A 26 -23.02 60.83 3.19
C SER A 26 -22.30 60.31 1.94
N ALA A 27 -22.05 61.20 0.98
CA ALA A 27 -21.22 60.89 -0.18
C ALA A 27 -19.78 60.45 0.19
N SER A 28 -19.23 60.99 1.29
CA SER A 28 -17.89 60.67 1.79
C SER A 28 -17.87 59.57 2.85
N ASN A 29 -19.02 59.21 3.41
CA ASN A 29 -19.20 58.12 4.38
C ASN A 29 -20.37 57.23 3.95
N PRO A 30 -20.17 56.35 2.95
CA PRO A 30 -21.23 55.53 2.40
C PRO A 30 -21.74 54.49 3.40
N CYS A 31 -22.96 54.01 3.17
CA CYS A 31 -23.55 52.95 3.98
C CYS A 31 -22.76 51.64 3.88
N LYS A 32 -22.63 50.93 5.01
CA LYS A 32 -22.06 49.58 5.04
C LYS A 32 -22.92 48.57 4.28
N THR A 33 -24.24 48.76 4.30
CA THR A 33 -25.22 47.96 3.55
C THR A 33 -26.31 48.90 3.04
N GLY A 34 -26.67 48.78 1.77
CA GLY A 34 -27.67 49.61 1.10
C GLY A 34 -27.14 50.92 0.52
N CYS A 35 -28.08 51.71 0.02
CA CYS A 35 -27.87 53.04 -0.53
C CYS A 35 -27.91 54.10 0.57
N CYS A 36 -27.10 55.13 0.42
CA CYS A 36 -27.18 56.31 1.27
C CYS A 36 -28.16 57.32 0.66
N SER A 37 -29.25 57.63 1.36
CA SER A 37 -30.15 58.71 0.97
C SER A 37 -29.55 60.09 1.28
N LYS A 38 -29.97 61.12 0.55
CA LYS A 38 -29.61 62.53 0.80
C LYS A 38 -30.06 63.05 2.17
N PHE A 39 -30.91 62.30 2.86
CA PHE A 39 -31.36 62.58 4.23
C PHE A 39 -30.43 61.98 5.29
N GLY A 40 -29.35 61.30 4.88
CA GLY A 40 -28.37 60.72 5.79
C GLY A 40 -28.74 59.34 6.34
N PHE A 41 -29.73 58.66 5.76
CA PHE A 41 -30.17 57.33 6.19
C PHE A 41 -29.77 56.24 5.18
N CYS A 42 -29.36 55.08 5.70
CA CYS A 42 -29.07 53.88 4.94
C CYS A 42 -30.32 53.01 4.75
N GLY A 43 -30.50 52.47 3.55
CA GLY A 43 -31.57 51.54 3.25
C GLY A 43 -31.52 51.00 1.83
N LEU A 44 -32.49 50.17 1.48
CA LEU A 44 -32.63 49.55 0.15
C LEU A 44 -33.99 49.91 -0.46
N GLY A 45 -34.14 49.76 -1.77
CA GLY A 45 -35.37 50.08 -2.47
C GLY A 45 -35.46 51.54 -2.94
N PRO A 46 -36.57 51.93 -3.57
CA PRO A 46 -36.72 53.23 -4.23
C PRO A 46 -36.55 54.41 -3.27
N ASP A 47 -36.98 54.28 -2.01
CA ASP A 47 -36.91 55.34 -1.00
C ASP A 47 -35.48 55.72 -0.58
N TYR A 48 -34.50 54.88 -0.92
CA TYR A 48 -33.09 55.11 -0.60
C TYR A 48 -32.20 55.15 -1.84
N CYS A 49 -32.51 54.34 -2.85
CA CYS A 49 -31.66 54.08 -4.01
C CYS A 49 -32.10 54.84 -5.28
N ALA A 50 -33.28 55.46 -5.32
CA ALA A 50 -33.70 56.22 -6.49
C ALA A 50 -32.71 57.37 -6.79
N SER A 51 -32.44 57.63 -8.07
CA SER A 51 -31.41 58.58 -8.52
C SER A 51 -31.58 60.01 -7.98
N LYS A 52 -32.80 60.43 -7.63
CA LYS A 52 -33.11 61.74 -7.04
C LYS A 52 -32.97 61.80 -5.51
N ILE A 53 -32.75 60.66 -4.87
CA ILE A 53 -32.68 60.48 -3.42
C ILE A 53 -31.29 60.04 -3.00
N CYS A 54 -30.68 59.11 -3.72
CA CYS A 54 -29.40 58.52 -3.34
C CYS A 54 -28.20 59.44 -3.58
N VAL A 55 -27.23 59.43 -2.66
CA VAL A 55 -25.97 60.19 -2.73
C VAL A 55 -24.71 59.30 -2.72
N ALA A 56 -24.83 58.02 -2.34
CA ALA A 56 -23.75 57.03 -2.42
C ALA A 56 -24.31 55.61 -2.47
N ASN A 57 -23.58 54.67 -3.11
CA ASN A 57 -23.98 53.27 -3.30
C ASN A 57 -25.33 53.07 -4.02
N CYS A 58 -25.65 53.94 -4.98
CA CYS A 58 -26.99 54.03 -5.59
C CYS A 58 -27.35 52.87 -6.52
N ASP A 59 -26.36 52.07 -6.88
CA ASP A 59 -26.48 50.84 -7.64
C ASP A 59 -26.81 49.62 -6.77
N ARG A 60 -26.79 49.75 -5.43
CA ARG A 60 -27.14 48.65 -4.53
C ARG A 60 -28.61 48.28 -4.68
N LYS A 61 -28.85 46.98 -4.75
CA LYS A 61 -30.18 46.38 -4.86
C LYS A 61 -30.46 45.50 -3.66
N ALA A 62 -31.73 45.40 -3.30
CA ALA A 62 -32.20 44.40 -2.37
C ALA A 62 -32.11 43.00 -3.01
N GLU A 63 -32.03 41.96 -2.19
CA GLU A 63 -31.98 40.57 -2.69
C GLU A 63 -33.33 40.18 -3.31
N CYS A 64 -34.42 40.61 -2.68
CA CYS A 64 -35.79 40.31 -3.06
C CYS A 64 -36.72 41.53 -3.00
N ASP A 65 -37.88 41.46 -3.65
CA ASP A 65 -38.92 42.49 -3.55
C ASP A 65 -39.84 42.22 -2.35
N PRO A 66 -39.87 43.08 -1.31
CA PRO A 66 -40.78 42.95 -0.18
C PRO A 66 -42.25 43.30 -0.53
N GLY A 67 -42.55 43.62 -1.79
CA GLY A 67 -43.89 44.00 -2.25
C GLY A 67 -44.04 45.51 -2.42
N GLY A 68 -43.13 46.13 -3.17
CA GLY A 68 -43.19 47.56 -3.46
C GLY A 68 -41.90 48.19 -3.95
N TYR A 69 -40.79 47.44 -4.02
CA TYR A 69 -39.52 47.98 -4.51
C TYR A 69 -39.48 48.01 -6.03
N GLY A 70 -39.99 46.99 -6.71
CA GLY A 70 -39.95 46.86 -8.17
C GLY A 70 -38.61 46.37 -8.71
N ALA A 71 -38.65 45.72 -9.89
CA ALA A 71 -37.52 45.01 -10.49
C ALA A 71 -36.24 45.84 -10.72
N ALA A 72 -36.35 47.17 -10.79
CA ALA A 72 -35.19 48.04 -10.92
C ALA A 72 -34.30 48.07 -9.67
N TYR A 73 -34.87 47.80 -8.49
CA TYR A 73 -34.21 47.98 -7.18
C TYR A 73 -33.91 46.67 -6.45
N VAL A 74 -34.18 45.52 -7.09
CA VAL A 74 -34.00 44.19 -6.52
C VAL A 74 -33.18 43.31 -7.47
N ASN A 75 -32.44 42.35 -6.93
CA ASN A 75 -31.74 41.32 -7.71
C ASN A 75 -32.72 40.26 -8.21
N HIS A 76 -33.67 39.85 -7.37
CA HIS A 76 -34.73 38.92 -7.73
C HIS A 76 -36.09 39.47 -7.29
N THR A 77 -37.15 39.17 -8.05
CA THR A 77 -38.52 39.50 -7.63
C THR A 77 -38.98 38.60 -6.47
N THR A 78 -38.47 37.37 -6.42
CA THR A 78 -38.68 36.39 -5.36
C THR A 78 -37.35 35.78 -4.93
N CYS A 79 -37.21 35.41 -3.67
CA CYS A 79 -35.97 34.77 -3.21
C CYS A 79 -35.72 33.43 -3.91
N PRO A 80 -34.45 33.11 -4.22
CA PRO A 80 -34.04 31.77 -4.64
C PRO A 80 -34.55 30.67 -3.69
N LEU A 81 -34.75 29.47 -4.23
CA LEU A 81 -35.27 28.31 -3.50
C LEU A 81 -36.62 28.54 -2.77
N ASN A 82 -37.39 29.56 -3.14
CA ASN A 82 -38.65 29.92 -2.50
C ASN A 82 -38.53 30.13 -0.98
N VAL A 83 -37.38 30.65 -0.52
CA VAL A 83 -37.26 31.17 0.84
C VAL A 83 -38.01 32.50 0.96
N CYS A 84 -38.13 33.05 2.17
CA CYS A 84 -38.99 34.20 2.41
C CYS A 84 -38.25 35.51 2.21
N CYS A 85 -38.93 36.49 1.62
CA CYS A 85 -38.44 37.86 1.54
C CYS A 85 -38.86 38.63 2.79
N SER A 86 -37.90 39.14 3.55
CA SER A 86 -38.18 40.06 4.67
C SER A 86 -38.71 41.39 4.15
N LYS A 87 -39.38 42.15 5.03
CA LYS A 87 -39.86 43.52 4.74
C LYS A 87 -38.76 44.51 4.30
N TRP A 88 -37.49 44.16 4.53
CA TRP A 88 -36.34 44.99 4.19
C TRP A 88 -35.66 44.58 2.86
N GLY A 89 -36.17 43.55 2.19
CA GLY A 89 -35.64 43.08 0.91
C GLY A 89 -34.46 42.10 1.02
N PHE A 90 -34.38 41.34 2.12
CA PHE A 90 -33.40 40.24 2.30
C PHE A 90 -34.08 38.88 2.31
N CYS A 91 -33.39 37.86 1.83
CA CYS A 91 -33.87 36.47 1.77
C CYS A 91 -33.48 35.67 3.02
N GLY A 92 -34.39 34.85 3.54
CA GLY A 92 -34.11 34.02 4.71
C GLY A 92 -35.19 33.01 5.05
N LEU A 93 -34.86 32.14 6.00
CA LEU A 93 -35.68 30.99 6.43
C LEU A 93 -36.35 31.19 7.80
N THR A 94 -35.84 32.10 8.63
CA THR A 94 -36.30 32.25 10.00
C THR A 94 -37.67 32.94 10.07
N GLN A 95 -38.29 32.92 11.25
CA GLN A 95 -39.57 33.59 11.50
C GLN A 95 -39.53 35.09 11.18
N GLU A 96 -38.38 35.75 11.30
CA GLU A 96 -38.22 37.17 10.93
C GLU A 96 -38.48 37.42 9.43
N PHE A 97 -38.16 36.44 8.59
CA PHE A 97 -38.36 36.50 7.15
C PHE A 97 -39.71 35.92 6.73
N CYS A 98 -40.09 34.79 7.34
CA CYS A 98 -41.26 34.02 6.93
C CYS A 98 -42.55 34.35 7.67
N GLY A 99 -42.49 35.03 8.82
CA GLY A 99 -43.63 35.18 9.72
C GLY A 99 -44.20 33.80 10.09
N ASP A 100 -45.52 33.63 9.96
CA ASP A 100 -46.21 32.38 10.28
C ASP A 100 -46.22 31.35 9.13
N LYS A 101 -45.54 31.63 8.00
CA LYS A 101 -45.50 30.70 6.86
C LYS A 101 -44.70 29.45 7.22
N LYS A 102 -45.38 28.29 7.24
CA LYS A 102 -44.78 26.98 7.48
C LYS A 102 -44.52 26.22 6.19
N VAL A 103 -43.43 25.45 6.15
CA VAL A 103 -43.10 24.53 5.06
C VAL A 103 -43.93 23.26 5.23
N THR A 104 -44.54 22.78 4.14
CA THR A 104 -45.22 21.47 4.16
C THR A 104 -44.18 20.38 4.01
N GLN A 105 -43.87 19.70 5.10
CA GLN A 105 -42.89 18.61 5.13
C GLN A 105 -43.56 17.25 4.85
N PRO A 106 -42.86 16.30 4.19
CA PRO A 106 -43.35 14.93 4.07
C PRO A 106 -43.48 14.25 5.44
N SER A 107 -44.36 13.26 5.54
CA SER A 107 -44.59 12.48 6.75
C SER A 107 -44.92 11.02 6.44
N CYS A 108 -44.13 10.09 7.01
CA CYS A 108 -44.32 8.65 6.87
C CYS A 108 -44.19 7.93 8.22
N SER A 109 -44.78 6.74 8.33
CA SER A 109 -44.58 5.87 9.49
C SER A 109 -43.15 5.32 9.51
N THR A 110 -42.42 5.53 10.60
CA THR A 110 -41.06 5.02 10.77
C THR A 110 -40.99 3.49 10.85
N THR A 111 -42.10 2.83 11.19
CA THR A 111 -42.19 1.37 11.29
C THR A 111 -42.30 0.69 9.92
N PHE A 112 -43.00 1.32 8.97
CA PHE A 112 -43.32 0.71 7.68
C PHE A 112 -42.46 1.26 6.53
N HIS A 113 -41.90 2.46 6.67
CA HIS A 113 -41.03 3.04 5.64
C HIS A 113 -39.69 2.31 5.57
N LYS A 114 -39.37 1.78 4.39
CA LYS A 114 -38.08 1.17 4.08
C LYS A 114 -37.30 2.12 3.17
N PHE A 115 -35.99 2.22 3.39
CA PHE A 115 -35.14 2.93 2.45
C PHE A 115 -35.03 2.13 1.15
N GLU A 116 -35.19 2.83 0.03
CA GLU A 116 -34.85 2.29 -1.28
C GLU A 116 -33.33 2.23 -1.46
N ARG A 117 -32.62 3.17 -0.82
CA ARG A 117 -31.18 3.37 -1.00
C ARG A 117 -30.43 3.56 0.31
N VAL A 118 -29.31 2.85 0.42
CA VAL A 118 -28.21 3.15 1.33
C VAL A 118 -26.98 3.33 0.42
N VAL A 119 -26.48 4.56 0.34
CA VAL A 119 -25.37 4.94 -0.54
C VAL A 119 -24.10 5.11 0.31
N GLY A 120 -22.97 4.56 -0.11
CA GLY A 120 -21.69 4.76 0.55
C GLY A 120 -20.65 5.33 -0.41
N TYR A 121 -19.90 6.36 0.00
CA TYR A 121 -18.73 6.80 -0.75
C TYR A 121 -17.50 6.02 -0.32
N TYR A 122 -16.74 5.51 -1.31
CA TYR A 122 -15.44 4.91 -1.09
C TYR A 122 -14.37 5.85 -1.65
N GLU A 123 -13.50 6.36 -0.77
CA GLU A 123 -12.38 7.21 -1.16
C GLU A 123 -11.28 6.38 -1.83
N GLY A 124 -10.89 6.73 -3.05
CA GLY A 124 -9.86 6.03 -3.82
C GLY A 124 -8.46 6.10 -3.20
N TRP A 125 -8.21 7.13 -2.39
CA TRP A 125 -6.98 7.26 -1.60
C TRP A 125 -7.02 6.53 -0.25
N ALA A 126 -8.10 5.80 0.08
CA ALA A 126 -8.21 5.10 1.37
C ALA A 126 -7.11 4.05 1.60
N MET A 127 -6.63 3.41 0.52
CA MET A 127 -5.53 2.42 0.59
C MET A 127 -4.14 3.05 0.80
N GLN A 128 -4.02 4.37 0.62
CA GLN A 128 -2.75 5.08 0.74
C GLN A 128 -2.53 5.64 2.17
N ARG A 129 -3.48 5.42 3.08
CA ARG A 129 -3.39 5.91 4.46
C ARG A 129 -2.29 5.19 5.23
N LYS A 130 -1.72 5.87 6.22
CA LYS A 130 -0.65 5.31 7.05
C LYS A 130 -1.16 4.36 8.14
N CYS A 131 -2.44 4.45 8.47
CA CYS A 131 -3.13 3.62 9.46
C CYS A 131 -4.62 3.55 9.13
N ASN A 132 -5.33 2.63 9.78
CA ASN A 132 -6.74 2.32 9.52
C ASN A 132 -7.01 2.22 8.01
N VAL A 133 -6.12 1.47 7.32
CA VAL A 133 -6.24 1.25 5.88
C VAL A 133 -7.51 0.45 5.61
N PHE A 134 -8.33 1.01 4.71
CA PHE A 134 -9.66 0.50 4.42
C PHE A 134 -9.75 0.06 2.96
N ASN A 135 -9.57 -1.24 2.74
CA ASN A 135 -9.63 -1.84 1.40
C ASN A 135 -11.07 -2.08 0.94
N PRO A 136 -11.33 -2.17 -0.38
CA PRO A 136 -12.67 -2.44 -0.91
C PRO A 136 -13.33 -3.69 -0.30
N GLU A 137 -12.54 -4.72 0.01
CA GLU A 137 -13.04 -5.99 0.55
C GLU A 137 -13.48 -5.88 2.01
N LYS A 138 -13.10 -4.79 2.73
CA LYS A 138 -13.60 -4.48 4.08
C LYS A 138 -15.00 -3.86 4.05
N ILE A 139 -15.53 -3.49 2.87
CA ILE A 139 -16.90 -3.01 2.73
C ILE A 139 -17.87 -4.17 3.01
N PRO A 140 -18.75 -4.07 4.03
CA PRO A 140 -19.64 -5.16 4.38
C PRO A 140 -20.73 -5.36 3.32
N LEU A 141 -20.82 -6.59 2.78
CA LEU A 141 -21.81 -6.97 1.78
C LEU A 141 -23.24 -6.88 2.31
N GLY A 142 -24.18 -6.48 1.46
CA GLY A 142 -25.60 -6.32 1.79
C GLY A 142 -25.95 -5.02 2.53
N VAL A 143 -24.99 -4.31 3.14
CA VAL A 143 -25.24 -3.01 3.80
C VAL A 143 -25.62 -1.96 2.77
N TYR A 144 -24.75 -1.76 1.78
CA TYR A 144 -24.90 -0.71 0.77
C TYR A 144 -25.69 -1.22 -0.43
N THR A 145 -26.65 -0.41 -0.88
CA THR A 145 -27.33 -0.64 -2.17
C THR A 145 -26.56 -0.02 -3.33
N HIS A 146 -25.85 1.06 -3.04
CA HIS A 146 -25.04 1.80 -3.99
C HIS A 146 -23.70 2.14 -3.34
N LEU A 147 -22.62 2.01 -4.09
CA LEU A 147 -21.32 2.58 -3.74
C LEU A 147 -20.93 3.63 -4.78
N ASN A 148 -20.51 4.79 -4.32
CA ASN A 148 -19.93 5.84 -5.17
C ASN A 148 -18.42 5.80 -4.98
N TYR A 149 -17.67 5.41 -6.01
CA TYR A 149 -16.21 5.48 -5.99
C TYR A 149 -15.78 6.94 -6.17
N ALA A 150 -15.13 7.53 -5.17
CA ALA A 150 -14.65 8.90 -5.16
C ALA A 150 -13.11 8.93 -5.32
N PHE A 151 -12.52 9.37 -6.43
CA PHE A 151 -13.15 9.97 -7.61
C PHE A 151 -12.43 9.53 -8.89
N ALA A 152 -13.04 9.81 -10.05
CA ALA A 152 -12.33 10.01 -11.31
C ALA A 152 -12.16 11.52 -11.57
N THR A 153 -11.25 11.86 -12.50
CA THR A 153 -10.95 13.25 -12.88
C THR A 153 -11.31 13.52 -14.34
N ILE A 154 -11.13 14.76 -14.80
CA ILE A 154 -11.38 15.19 -16.18
C ILE A 154 -10.18 15.97 -16.68
N ASP A 155 -9.69 15.65 -17.88
CA ASP A 155 -8.71 16.51 -18.57
C ASP A 155 -9.36 17.86 -18.91
N PRO A 156 -8.85 19.00 -18.41
CA PRO A 156 -9.48 20.31 -18.58
C PRO A 156 -9.42 20.85 -20.02
N LYS A 157 -8.64 20.22 -20.92
CA LYS A 157 -8.48 20.61 -22.32
C LYS A 157 -9.29 19.72 -23.26
N THR A 158 -9.23 18.40 -23.08
CA THR A 158 -9.94 17.45 -23.96
C THR A 158 -11.34 17.12 -23.46
N PHE A 159 -11.62 17.37 -22.17
CA PHE A 159 -12.84 17.01 -21.45
C PHE A 159 -13.07 15.50 -21.36
N GLU A 160 -12.04 14.70 -21.59
CA GLU A 160 -12.09 13.25 -21.41
C GLU A 160 -12.00 12.91 -19.91
N VAL A 161 -12.77 11.89 -19.50
CA VAL A 161 -12.72 11.33 -18.14
C VAL A 161 -11.47 10.48 -18.03
N LEU A 162 -10.70 10.73 -16.98
CA LEU A 162 -9.45 10.04 -16.69
C LEU A 162 -9.50 9.45 -15.27
N PRO A 163 -8.72 8.39 -15.01
CA PRO A 163 -8.41 7.98 -13.65
C PRO A 163 -7.84 9.14 -12.86
N ALA A 164 -8.22 9.29 -11.58
CA ALA A 164 -7.64 10.32 -10.73
C ALA A 164 -6.15 10.06 -10.46
N THR A 165 -5.79 8.79 -10.28
CA THR A 165 -4.39 8.32 -10.15
C THR A 165 -4.15 7.07 -11.01
N ILE A 166 -2.87 6.73 -11.24
CA ILE A 166 -2.49 5.51 -11.95
C ILE A 166 -2.87 4.27 -11.12
N GLU A 167 -2.73 4.39 -9.80
CA GLU A 167 -3.08 3.37 -8.82
C GLU A 167 -4.58 3.04 -8.89
N ASP A 168 -5.44 4.06 -8.99
CA ASP A 168 -6.89 3.84 -9.12
C ASP A 168 -7.23 2.98 -10.34
N GLN A 169 -6.62 3.34 -11.48
CA GLN A 169 -6.77 2.61 -12.74
C GLN A 169 -6.29 1.17 -12.67
N GLN A 170 -5.19 0.93 -11.94
CA GLN A 170 -4.53 -0.36 -11.91
C GLN A 170 -5.05 -1.30 -10.84
N ASP A 171 -5.82 -0.81 -9.86
CA ASP A 171 -6.12 -1.58 -8.64
C ASP A 171 -7.58 -1.47 -8.22
N THR A 172 -8.01 -0.28 -7.80
CA THR A 172 -9.17 -0.12 -6.91
C THR A 172 -10.52 0.02 -7.61
N TYR A 173 -10.60 0.60 -8.82
CA TYR A 173 -11.88 0.70 -9.54
C TYR A 173 -12.52 -0.67 -9.75
N ASP A 174 -11.75 -1.62 -10.29
CA ASP A 174 -12.19 -2.98 -10.52
C ASP A 174 -12.54 -3.71 -9.22
N ARG A 175 -11.78 -3.48 -8.14
CA ARG A 175 -12.03 -4.16 -6.85
C ARG A 175 -13.35 -3.73 -6.23
N VAL A 176 -13.70 -2.45 -6.31
CA VAL A 176 -14.99 -1.95 -5.83
C VAL A 176 -16.13 -2.42 -6.72
N THR A 177 -16.01 -2.33 -8.05
CA THR A 177 -17.07 -2.81 -8.96
C THR A 177 -17.24 -4.33 -8.91
N TRP A 178 -16.19 -5.08 -8.58
CA TRP A 178 -16.25 -6.52 -8.42
C TRP A 178 -17.06 -6.98 -7.20
N LEU A 179 -17.27 -6.13 -6.18
CA LEU A 179 -18.14 -6.45 -5.05
C LEU A 179 -19.55 -6.86 -5.50
N LYS A 180 -20.00 -6.37 -6.65
CA LYS A 180 -21.27 -6.76 -7.29
C LYS A 180 -21.37 -8.25 -7.61
N LYS A 181 -20.25 -8.97 -7.76
CA LYS A 181 -20.29 -10.43 -7.94
C LYS A 181 -20.74 -11.16 -6.66
N ARG A 182 -20.40 -10.61 -5.49
CA ARG A 182 -20.76 -11.18 -4.19
C ARG A 182 -22.06 -10.59 -3.64
N ASP A 183 -22.42 -9.40 -4.10
CA ASP A 183 -23.71 -8.75 -3.86
C ASP A 183 -24.34 -8.32 -5.20
N PRO A 184 -25.05 -9.22 -5.90
CA PRO A 184 -25.61 -8.95 -7.23
C PRO A 184 -26.58 -7.78 -7.31
N ASP A 185 -27.14 -7.36 -6.17
CA ASP A 185 -28.06 -6.22 -6.07
C ASP A 185 -27.33 -4.88 -5.89
N LEU A 186 -26.03 -4.91 -5.57
CA LEU A 186 -25.20 -3.72 -5.43
C LEU A 186 -25.03 -3.00 -6.78
N LYS A 187 -25.17 -1.68 -6.75
CA LYS A 187 -24.77 -0.79 -7.85
C LYS A 187 -23.52 -0.01 -7.47
N VAL A 188 -22.59 0.13 -8.42
CA VAL A 188 -21.36 0.90 -8.19
C VAL A 188 -21.28 2.02 -9.22
N PHE A 189 -21.28 3.25 -8.74
CA PHE A 189 -21.17 4.46 -9.55
C PHE A 189 -19.75 5.03 -9.44
N ILE A 190 -19.27 5.64 -10.52
CA ILE A 190 -18.07 6.49 -10.46
C ILE A 190 -18.50 7.91 -10.10
N ALA A 191 -17.92 8.49 -9.04
CA ALA A 191 -18.10 9.89 -8.70
C ALA A 191 -17.03 10.75 -9.40
N ILE A 192 -17.43 11.90 -9.93
CA ILE A 192 -16.53 12.85 -10.60
C ILE A 192 -16.73 14.24 -10.00
N GLY A 193 -15.63 14.85 -9.54
CA GLY A 193 -15.62 16.17 -8.91
C GLY A 193 -15.00 16.12 -7.53
N GLY A 194 -15.74 16.59 -6.53
CA GLY A 194 -15.30 16.73 -5.15
C GLY A 194 -14.63 18.08 -4.86
N TRP A 195 -14.43 18.37 -3.57
CA TRP A 195 -13.94 19.67 -3.12
C TRP A 195 -12.61 20.09 -3.79
N THR A 196 -11.57 19.27 -3.82
CA THR A 196 -10.28 19.71 -4.38
C THR A 196 -10.30 19.97 -5.88
N PHE A 197 -11.28 19.41 -6.61
CA PHE A 197 -11.41 19.56 -8.07
C PHE A 197 -11.63 21.01 -8.51
N ASN A 198 -12.28 21.82 -7.66
CA ASN A 198 -12.63 23.21 -7.94
C ASN A 198 -11.78 24.23 -7.15
N ASP A 199 -10.72 23.80 -6.47
CA ASP A 199 -9.86 24.69 -5.69
C ASP A 199 -9.16 25.75 -6.53
N GLU A 200 -8.81 26.87 -5.88
CA GLU A 200 -8.08 27.95 -6.53
C GLU A 200 -6.71 27.46 -7.03
N GLY A 201 -6.35 27.80 -8.27
CA GLY A 201 -5.10 27.37 -8.90
C GLY A 201 -5.14 25.98 -9.54
N GLN A 202 -6.19 25.18 -9.33
CA GLN A 202 -6.31 23.87 -9.99
C GLN A 202 -6.66 24.04 -11.48
N PRO A 203 -6.02 23.28 -12.40
CA PRO A 203 -6.36 23.29 -13.83
C PRO A 203 -7.82 22.95 -14.12
N THR A 204 -8.45 22.17 -13.23
CA THR A 204 -9.83 21.68 -13.34
C THR A 204 -10.88 22.66 -12.84
N ARG A 205 -10.47 23.80 -12.25
CA ARG A 205 -11.36 24.73 -11.54
C ARG A 205 -12.61 25.15 -12.31
N ASN A 206 -12.51 25.37 -13.62
CA ASN A 206 -13.63 25.81 -14.47
C ASN A 206 -14.18 24.69 -15.38
N THR A 207 -13.70 23.45 -15.22
CA THR A 207 -13.96 22.36 -16.17
C THR A 207 -15.45 22.03 -16.27
N PHE A 208 -16.16 21.93 -15.14
CA PHE A 208 -17.61 21.68 -15.16
C PHE A 208 -18.38 22.78 -15.89
N SER A 209 -18.08 24.06 -15.61
CA SER A 209 -18.70 25.20 -16.29
C SER A 209 -18.45 25.16 -17.81
N ASN A 210 -17.22 24.83 -18.21
CA ASN A 210 -16.83 24.70 -19.61
C ASN A 210 -17.53 23.55 -20.33
N ILE A 211 -17.77 22.42 -19.63
CA ILE A 211 -18.54 21.30 -20.17
C ILE A 211 -20.01 21.70 -20.28
N ALA A 212 -20.61 22.19 -19.20
CA ALA A 212 -22.03 22.55 -19.17
C ALA A 212 -22.39 23.60 -20.24
N ASN A 213 -21.49 24.55 -20.50
CA ASN A 213 -21.74 25.65 -21.45
C ASN A 213 -21.54 25.29 -22.95
N ASN A 214 -20.91 24.16 -23.28
CA ASN A 214 -20.55 23.86 -24.67
C ASN A 214 -20.96 22.43 -25.11
N PRO A 215 -21.86 22.28 -26.10
CA PRO A 215 -22.31 20.95 -26.57
C PRO A 215 -21.21 20.02 -27.08
N GLN A 216 -20.12 20.54 -27.67
CA GLN A 216 -19.00 19.71 -28.12
C GLN A 216 -18.21 19.15 -26.94
N ASN A 217 -17.99 19.97 -25.91
CA ASN A 217 -17.34 19.53 -24.67
C ASN A 217 -18.20 18.48 -23.94
N GLN A 218 -19.52 18.68 -23.90
CA GLN A 218 -20.46 17.66 -23.39
C GLN A 218 -20.33 16.35 -24.15
N LYS A 219 -20.26 16.39 -25.49
CA LYS A 219 -20.12 15.19 -26.32
C LYS A 219 -18.80 14.46 -26.07
N ALA A 220 -17.70 15.19 -25.91
CA ALA A 220 -16.39 14.63 -25.58
C ALA A 220 -16.43 13.94 -24.20
N PHE A 221 -16.92 14.66 -23.18
CA PHE A 221 -17.10 14.13 -21.84
C PHE A 221 -17.99 12.89 -21.80
N ILE A 222 -19.20 12.96 -22.36
CA ILE A 222 -20.17 11.85 -22.33
C ILE A 222 -19.61 10.62 -23.03
N LYS A 223 -18.98 10.79 -24.20
CA LYS A 223 -18.36 9.69 -24.93
C LYS A 223 -17.26 9.02 -24.10
N SER A 224 -16.38 9.81 -23.52
CA SER A 224 -15.27 9.32 -22.70
C SER A 224 -15.78 8.66 -21.41
N LEU A 225 -16.76 9.26 -20.72
CA LEU A 225 -17.38 8.71 -19.52
C LEU A 225 -18.03 7.34 -19.78
N ILE A 226 -18.81 7.19 -20.86
CA ILE A 226 -19.42 5.91 -21.21
C ILE A 226 -18.34 4.85 -21.46
N SER A 227 -17.27 5.21 -22.17
CA SER A 227 -16.13 4.33 -22.36
C SER A 227 -15.49 3.95 -21.02
N PHE A 228 -15.27 4.92 -20.14
CA PHE A 228 -14.66 4.70 -18.82
C PHE A 228 -15.51 3.77 -17.95
N MET A 229 -16.81 4.00 -17.86
CA MET A 229 -17.73 3.14 -17.10
C MET A 229 -17.81 1.73 -17.67
N SER A 230 -17.76 1.58 -19.00
CA SER A 230 -17.71 0.27 -19.64
C SER A 230 -16.41 -0.48 -19.32
N THR A 231 -15.26 0.22 -19.33
CA THR A 231 -13.95 -0.34 -19.02
C THR A 231 -13.92 -0.94 -17.61
N TYR A 232 -14.34 -0.18 -16.60
CA TYR A 232 -14.22 -0.56 -15.18
C TYR A 232 -15.50 -1.15 -14.57
N ASP A 233 -16.51 -1.40 -15.38
CA ASP A 233 -17.79 -1.97 -14.99
C ASP A 233 -18.64 -1.14 -13.99
N PHE A 234 -18.66 0.19 -14.14
CA PHE A 234 -19.56 1.05 -13.37
C PHE A 234 -21.00 1.02 -13.91
N ASP A 235 -21.99 1.04 -13.02
CA ASP A 235 -23.43 1.00 -13.35
C ASP A 235 -24.03 2.40 -13.57
N GLY A 236 -23.27 3.45 -13.23
CA GLY A 236 -23.71 4.82 -13.32
C GLY A 236 -22.63 5.81 -12.91
N VAL A 237 -23.01 7.09 -12.89
CA VAL A 237 -22.14 8.21 -12.53
C VAL A 237 -22.81 9.08 -11.47
N ASP A 238 -21.99 9.59 -10.57
CA ASP A 238 -22.36 10.63 -9.62
C ASP A 238 -21.58 11.91 -9.94
N LEU A 239 -22.26 13.04 -10.06
CA LEU A 239 -21.62 14.32 -10.33
C LEU A 239 -21.55 15.18 -9.07
N ASP A 240 -20.33 15.42 -8.61
CA ASP A 240 -20.01 16.15 -7.38
C ASP A 240 -19.37 17.50 -7.75
N TRP A 241 -20.13 18.33 -8.47
CA TRP A 241 -19.68 19.66 -8.85
C TRP A 241 -19.85 20.63 -7.69
N GLU A 242 -18.73 21.13 -7.16
CA GLU A 242 -18.69 22.01 -6.00
C GLU A 242 -18.12 23.42 -6.27
N TYR A 243 -18.90 24.41 -6.74
CA TYR A 243 -20.34 24.39 -7.05
C TYR A 243 -20.65 25.26 -8.28
N PRO A 244 -21.77 24.98 -9.00
CA PRO A 244 -22.29 25.85 -10.06
C PRO A 244 -22.45 27.30 -9.60
N GLU A 245 -22.18 28.27 -10.48
CA GLU A 245 -22.24 29.73 -10.26
C GLU A 245 -21.41 30.32 -9.10
N ALA A 246 -20.90 29.52 -8.16
CA ALA A 246 -20.16 29.97 -6.99
C ALA A 246 -18.77 30.51 -7.41
N PRO A 247 -18.51 31.83 -7.34
CA PRO A 247 -17.27 32.40 -7.88
C PRO A 247 -16.01 31.95 -7.13
N ASP A 248 -16.13 31.71 -5.82
CA ASP A 248 -15.08 31.13 -4.96
C ASP A 248 -14.66 29.72 -5.43
N ARG A 249 -15.50 29.06 -6.24
CA ARG A 249 -15.31 27.72 -6.78
C ARG A 249 -15.17 27.66 -8.31
N GLY A 250 -15.08 28.81 -8.98
CA GLY A 250 -14.94 28.88 -10.45
C GLY A 250 -16.26 28.76 -11.23
N GLY A 251 -17.41 28.82 -10.55
CA GLY A 251 -18.72 28.87 -11.19
C GLY A 251 -18.99 30.19 -11.91
N ILE A 252 -19.87 30.16 -12.93
CA ILE A 252 -20.35 31.31 -13.68
C ILE A 252 -21.89 31.33 -13.74
N GLY A 253 -22.51 32.50 -13.86
CA GLY A 253 -23.99 32.63 -13.84
C GLY A 253 -24.75 31.92 -14.98
N ALA A 254 -24.06 31.33 -15.96
CA ALA A 254 -24.71 30.50 -16.98
C ALA A 254 -24.98 29.07 -16.46
N ASP A 255 -24.30 28.64 -15.40
CA ASP A 255 -24.29 27.26 -14.92
C ASP A 255 -25.68 26.80 -14.45
N TYR A 256 -26.45 27.67 -13.78
CA TYR A 256 -27.81 27.35 -13.30
C TYR A 256 -28.72 26.82 -14.42
N ASN A 257 -28.63 27.43 -15.61
CA ASN A 257 -29.44 27.04 -16.77
C ASN A 257 -28.80 25.92 -17.59
N ASN A 258 -27.48 25.81 -17.57
CA ASN A 258 -26.73 24.88 -18.40
C ASN A 258 -26.57 23.51 -17.75
N PHE A 259 -26.45 23.44 -16.42
CA PHE A 259 -26.24 22.18 -15.72
C PHE A 259 -27.41 21.19 -15.92
N PRO A 260 -28.70 21.57 -15.79
CA PRO A 260 -29.80 20.67 -16.10
C PRO A 260 -29.83 20.21 -17.56
N LYS A 261 -29.41 21.07 -18.51
CA LYS A 261 -29.34 20.69 -19.94
C LYS A 261 -28.25 19.64 -20.16
N PHE A 262 -27.08 19.86 -19.56
CA PHE A 262 -25.99 18.90 -19.58
C PHE A 262 -26.42 17.56 -18.97
N LEU A 263 -27.05 17.56 -17.78
CA LEU A 263 -27.58 16.35 -17.15
C LEU A 263 -28.62 15.63 -18.03
N SER A 264 -29.49 16.38 -18.71
CA SER A 264 -30.48 15.80 -19.63
C SER A 264 -29.81 15.09 -20.81
N ASN A 265 -28.77 15.69 -21.39
CA ASN A 265 -28.00 15.09 -22.48
C ASN A 265 -27.24 13.86 -21.98
N LEU A 266 -26.58 13.97 -20.83
CA LEU A 266 -25.88 12.86 -20.17
C LEU A 266 -26.84 11.69 -19.91
N LYS A 267 -27.95 11.89 -19.20
CA LYS A 267 -28.93 10.82 -18.90
C LYS A 267 -29.46 10.16 -20.17
N SER A 268 -29.69 10.93 -21.23
CA SER A 268 -30.16 10.39 -22.51
C SER A 268 -29.12 9.47 -23.15
N SER A 269 -27.84 9.83 -23.10
CA SER A 269 -26.75 8.99 -23.59
C SER A 269 -26.49 7.77 -22.69
N LEU A 270 -26.60 7.91 -21.37
CA LEU A 270 -26.46 6.80 -20.43
C LEU A 270 -27.56 5.73 -20.64
N LYS A 271 -28.80 6.14 -20.91
CA LYS A 271 -29.89 5.21 -21.26
C LYS A 271 -29.61 4.38 -22.52
N ALA A 272 -28.81 4.90 -23.45
CA ALA A 272 -28.44 4.17 -24.66
C ALA A 272 -27.42 3.04 -24.42
N THR A 273 -26.85 2.94 -23.22
CA THR A 273 -25.85 1.90 -22.88
C THR A 273 -26.48 0.54 -22.54
N GLY A 274 -27.80 0.45 -22.40
CA GLY A 274 -28.47 -0.84 -22.16
C GLY A 274 -28.29 -1.43 -20.75
N GLY A 275 -27.88 -0.62 -19.76
CA GLY A 275 -27.79 -1.07 -18.37
C GLY A 275 -26.92 -0.23 -17.42
N ARG A 276 -26.16 0.75 -17.95
CA ARG A 276 -25.31 1.67 -17.16
C ARG A 276 -25.93 3.07 -17.09
N ASP A 277 -27.23 3.13 -16.83
CA ASP A 277 -28.00 4.35 -16.95
C ASP A 277 -28.12 5.18 -15.67
N GLY A 278 -27.47 4.75 -14.58
CA GLY A 278 -27.49 5.43 -13.28
C GLY A 278 -26.90 6.83 -13.32
N LEU A 279 -27.61 7.81 -12.76
CA LEU A 279 -27.17 9.19 -12.64
C LEU A 279 -27.65 9.78 -11.31
N SER A 280 -26.71 10.07 -10.42
CA SER A 280 -26.94 10.89 -9.23
C SER A 280 -26.18 12.22 -9.30
N VAL A 281 -26.61 13.15 -8.45
CA VAL A 281 -25.91 14.42 -8.25
C VAL A 281 -25.81 14.69 -6.76
N THR A 282 -24.63 15.08 -6.32
CA THR A 282 -24.40 15.52 -4.96
C THR A 282 -24.69 17.00 -4.83
N ILE A 283 -25.49 17.37 -3.83
CA ILE A 283 -25.96 18.75 -3.62
C ILE A 283 -25.64 19.23 -2.20
N PRO A 284 -25.30 20.52 -2.02
CA PRO A 284 -24.96 21.07 -0.72
C PRO A 284 -26.20 21.25 0.16
N ALA A 285 -26.02 21.19 1.49
CA ALA A 285 -27.06 21.50 2.46
C ALA A 285 -27.27 23.01 2.66
N SER A 286 -26.26 23.83 2.37
CA SER A 286 -26.32 25.27 2.62
C SER A 286 -27.18 26.00 1.57
N TYR A 287 -28.01 26.95 2.02
CA TYR A 287 -28.74 27.85 1.12
C TYR A 287 -27.79 28.58 0.15
N TRP A 288 -26.62 28.99 0.65
CA TRP A 288 -25.66 29.80 -0.08
C TRP A 288 -25.14 29.12 -1.35
N TYR A 289 -24.92 27.80 -1.32
CA TYR A 289 -24.51 27.06 -2.51
C TYR A 289 -25.69 26.42 -3.24
N LEU A 290 -26.71 25.92 -2.53
CA LEU A 290 -27.84 25.22 -3.15
C LEU A 290 -28.67 26.14 -4.07
N GLN A 291 -28.70 27.46 -3.81
CA GLN A 291 -29.43 28.42 -4.64
C GLN A 291 -28.95 28.45 -6.10
N HIS A 292 -27.74 27.95 -6.38
CA HIS A 292 -27.16 27.90 -7.71
C HIS A 292 -27.51 26.63 -8.51
N PHE A 293 -28.34 25.75 -7.93
CA PHE A 293 -28.84 24.55 -8.58
C PHE A 293 -30.32 24.71 -8.96
N ASP A 294 -30.67 24.47 -10.23
CA ASP A 294 -32.09 24.31 -10.64
C ASP A 294 -32.61 22.92 -10.27
N ILE A 295 -32.70 22.67 -8.96
CA ILE A 295 -33.06 21.39 -8.36
C ILE A 295 -34.41 20.85 -8.89
N LYS A 296 -35.33 21.73 -9.30
CA LYS A 296 -36.63 21.33 -9.87
C LYS A 296 -36.50 20.73 -11.26
N LYS A 297 -35.64 21.29 -12.12
CA LYS A 297 -35.36 20.67 -13.42
C LYS A 297 -34.51 19.42 -13.26
N MET A 298 -33.51 19.47 -12.39
CA MET A 298 -32.62 18.34 -12.14
C MET A 298 -33.36 17.11 -11.58
N ALA A 299 -34.30 17.29 -10.65
CA ALA A 299 -35.08 16.21 -10.05
C ALA A 299 -35.87 15.38 -11.06
N LYS A 300 -36.17 15.94 -12.24
CA LYS A 300 -36.86 15.24 -13.33
C LYS A 300 -35.93 14.35 -14.16
N ILE A 301 -34.62 14.52 -14.00
CA ILE A 301 -33.58 13.92 -14.84
C ILE A 301 -32.78 12.87 -14.05
N VAL A 302 -32.27 13.26 -12.88
CA VAL A 302 -31.44 12.39 -12.03
C VAL A 302 -32.29 11.31 -11.37
N ASP A 303 -31.67 10.19 -11.02
CA ASP A 303 -32.35 9.12 -10.30
C ASP A 303 -32.57 9.54 -8.84
N PHE A 304 -31.54 10.12 -8.21
CA PHE A 304 -31.61 10.65 -6.85
C PHE A 304 -30.55 11.75 -6.61
N PHE A 305 -30.72 12.47 -5.51
CA PHE A 305 -29.76 13.43 -4.96
C PHE A 305 -29.12 12.88 -3.70
N ASN A 306 -27.81 13.05 -3.59
CA ASN A 306 -27.07 12.86 -2.35
C ASN A 306 -26.90 14.23 -1.69
N VAL A 307 -27.58 14.49 -0.57
CA VAL A 307 -27.49 15.77 0.13
C VAL A 307 -26.32 15.72 1.11
N MET A 308 -25.33 16.59 0.95
CA MET A 308 -24.20 16.72 1.89
C MET A 308 -24.64 17.44 3.17
N SER A 309 -25.49 16.78 3.97
CA SER A 309 -26.00 17.26 5.25
C SER A 309 -25.03 17.04 6.40
N TYR A 310 -23.76 17.33 6.14
CA TYR A 310 -22.61 17.35 7.02
C TYR A 310 -21.75 18.58 6.67
N ASP A 311 -20.69 18.84 7.43
CA ASP A 311 -19.86 20.05 7.25
C ASP A 311 -20.64 21.36 7.39
N LEU A 312 -21.66 21.35 8.24
CA LEU A 312 -22.42 22.56 8.57
C LEU A 312 -21.58 23.57 9.38
N HIS A 313 -20.59 23.06 10.11
CA HIS A 313 -19.67 23.83 10.94
C HIS A 313 -18.24 23.29 10.82
N GLY A 314 -17.26 24.19 10.89
CA GLY A 314 -15.85 23.86 10.76
C GLY A 314 -14.94 25.06 11.02
N VAL A 315 -13.64 24.87 10.84
CA VAL A 315 -12.63 25.90 11.15
C VAL A 315 -12.83 27.22 10.37
N TRP A 316 -13.50 27.17 9.23
CA TRP A 316 -13.85 28.32 8.39
C TRP A 316 -14.89 29.26 9.02
N ASP A 317 -15.50 28.91 10.15
CA ASP A 317 -16.47 29.79 10.83
C ASP A 317 -15.82 31.00 11.53
N ILE A 318 -14.50 30.97 11.80
CA ILE A 318 -13.76 32.05 12.50
C ILE A 318 -14.00 33.44 11.89
N PRO A 319 -13.75 33.67 10.58
CA PRO A 319 -13.94 35.00 9.98
C PRO A 319 -15.42 35.38 9.80
N ASN A 320 -16.36 34.45 9.94
CA ASN A 320 -17.76 34.70 9.70
C ASN A 320 -18.41 35.41 10.90
N LYS A 321 -18.82 36.67 10.72
CA LYS A 321 -19.44 37.48 11.79
C LYS A 321 -20.80 36.99 12.28
N TRP A 322 -21.47 36.11 11.52
CA TRP A 322 -22.82 35.61 11.85
C TRP A 322 -22.79 34.24 12.51
N VAL A 323 -21.84 33.39 12.10
CA VAL A 323 -21.63 32.06 12.68
C VAL A 323 -20.63 32.17 13.81
N GLY A 324 -19.41 32.64 13.52
CA GLY A 324 -18.36 32.88 14.51
C GLY A 324 -17.67 31.62 15.02
N PRO A 325 -16.58 31.76 15.79
CA PRO A 325 -15.76 30.63 16.21
C PRO A 325 -16.36 29.93 17.44
N TYR A 326 -17.52 29.30 17.29
CA TYR A 326 -18.18 28.55 18.35
C TYR A 326 -18.14 27.04 18.10
N LEU A 327 -17.97 26.27 19.18
CA LEU A 327 -18.05 24.81 19.16
C LEU A 327 -19.46 24.40 18.75
N ASN A 328 -19.62 23.98 17.50
CA ASN A 328 -20.88 23.53 16.93
C ASN A 328 -20.66 22.22 16.16
N ALA A 329 -21.70 21.40 16.11
CA ALA A 329 -21.61 20.09 15.49
C ALA A 329 -21.89 20.15 13.99
N HIS A 330 -21.01 19.57 13.18
CA HIS A 330 -21.13 19.62 11.73
C HIS A 330 -22.26 18.76 11.14
N THR A 331 -22.87 17.88 11.94
CA THR A 331 -24.01 17.03 11.54
C THR A 331 -25.26 17.28 12.40
N ASN A 332 -25.45 18.52 12.86
CA ASN A 332 -26.57 18.90 13.72
C ASN A 332 -27.94 18.72 13.02
N LEU A 333 -28.74 17.78 13.51
CA LEU A 333 -30.05 17.43 12.95
C LEU A 333 -31.04 18.60 12.94
N THR A 334 -30.93 19.59 13.83
CA THR A 334 -31.80 20.78 13.77
C THR A 334 -31.56 21.59 12.52
N GLU A 335 -30.30 21.70 12.09
CA GLU A 335 -29.90 22.43 10.89
C GLU A 335 -30.07 21.59 9.62
N ILE A 336 -29.88 20.26 9.72
CA ILE A 336 -30.22 19.33 8.63
C ILE A 336 -31.72 19.44 8.27
N LYS A 337 -32.61 19.64 9.26
CA LYS A 337 -34.04 19.90 9.01
C LYS A 337 -34.24 21.16 8.18
N ASP A 338 -33.55 22.24 8.53
CA ASP A 338 -33.63 23.52 7.80
C ASP A 338 -33.08 23.39 6.37
N ALA A 339 -32.02 22.61 6.19
CA ALA A 339 -31.46 22.29 4.86
C ALA A 339 -32.46 21.51 4.00
N LEU A 340 -33.11 20.48 4.55
CA LEU A 340 -34.14 19.72 3.81
C LEU A 340 -35.39 20.55 3.50
N ASP A 341 -35.74 21.52 4.35
CA ASP A 341 -36.83 22.46 4.07
C ASP A 341 -36.61 23.28 2.79
N LEU A 342 -35.35 23.50 2.37
CA LEU A 342 -35.04 24.09 1.06
C LEU A 342 -35.56 23.22 -0.09
N LEU A 343 -35.52 21.89 0.04
CA LEU A 343 -36.04 20.97 -0.97
C LEU A 343 -37.57 20.96 -0.98
N TRP A 344 -38.21 20.93 0.20
CA TRP A 344 -39.67 20.90 0.31
C TRP A 344 -40.34 22.17 -0.19
N ARG A 345 -39.71 23.33 0.04
CA ARG A 345 -40.13 24.62 -0.56
C ARG A 345 -40.12 24.61 -2.09
N ASN A 346 -39.40 23.68 -2.71
CA ASN A 346 -39.30 23.52 -4.15
C ASN A 346 -40.08 22.32 -4.70
N ASN A 347 -40.82 21.60 -3.84
CA ASN A 347 -41.57 20.40 -4.17
C ASN A 347 -40.70 19.31 -4.81
N ILE A 348 -39.49 19.11 -4.26
CA ILE A 348 -38.63 18.00 -4.67
C ILE A 348 -39.25 16.68 -4.18
N PRO A 349 -39.35 15.64 -5.03
CA PRO A 349 -39.83 14.32 -4.61
C PRO A 349 -38.95 13.73 -3.50
N TYR A 350 -39.57 13.38 -2.37
CA TYR A 350 -38.85 12.91 -1.18
C TYR A 350 -38.15 11.56 -1.40
N ASP A 351 -38.71 10.71 -2.26
CA ASP A 351 -38.16 9.42 -2.67
C ASP A 351 -36.84 9.57 -3.45
N LYS A 352 -36.56 10.74 -4.02
CA LYS A 352 -35.29 11.05 -4.69
C LYS A 352 -34.21 11.62 -3.79
N VAL A 353 -34.47 11.82 -2.51
CA VAL A 353 -33.53 12.47 -1.60
C VAL A 353 -32.88 11.43 -0.69
N ASN A 354 -31.55 11.39 -0.71
CA ASN A 354 -30.75 10.66 0.27
C ASN A 354 -30.11 11.66 1.24
N MET A 355 -30.39 11.50 2.54
CA MET A 355 -29.79 12.35 3.57
C MET A 355 -28.35 11.90 3.86
N GLY A 356 -27.39 12.81 3.78
CA GLY A 356 -25.98 12.56 4.06
C GLY A 356 -25.69 12.38 5.55
N LEU A 357 -24.79 11.45 5.84
CA LEU A 357 -24.27 11.06 7.14
C LEU A 357 -22.75 11.09 7.05
N ALA A 358 -22.08 11.33 8.17
CA ALA A 358 -20.62 11.39 8.24
C ALA A 358 -20.06 10.27 9.11
N PHE A 359 -19.05 9.56 8.61
CA PHE A 359 -18.21 8.64 9.39
C PHE A 359 -16.91 9.33 9.83
N TYR A 360 -16.97 10.64 10.04
CA TYR A 360 -15.92 11.44 10.63
C TYR A 360 -16.57 12.54 11.47
N GLY A 361 -15.79 13.14 12.35
CA GLY A 361 -16.17 14.33 13.11
C GLY A 361 -15.37 15.56 12.69
N ARG A 362 -15.98 16.73 12.89
CA ARG A 362 -15.26 18.02 12.87
C ARG A 362 -14.79 18.35 14.28
N GLY A 363 -13.49 18.56 14.42
CA GLY A 363 -12.82 18.80 15.70
C GLY A 363 -12.28 20.21 15.86
N PHE A 364 -12.23 20.68 17.10
CA PHE A 364 -11.79 22.00 17.50
C PHE A 364 -10.90 21.94 18.75
N THR A 365 -10.00 22.91 18.87
CA THR A 365 -9.31 23.23 20.12
C THR A 365 -10.08 24.36 20.82
N ALA A 366 -10.66 24.09 21.98
CA ALA A 366 -11.43 25.06 22.75
C ALA A 366 -10.55 26.26 23.20
N ALA A 367 -11.10 27.47 23.14
CA ALA A 367 -10.38 28.68 23.55
C ALA A 367 -10.22 28.79 25.08
N ASP A 368 -11.13 28.16 25.83
CA ASP A 368 -11.06 28.01 27.28
C ASP A 368 -11.32 26.54 27.62
N PRO A 369 -10.34 25.80 28.18
CA PRO A 369 -10.51 24.41 28.59
C PRO A 369 -11.62 24.18 29.62
N LYS A 370 -12.12 25.25 30.26
CA LYS A 370 -13.25 25.20 31.19
C LYS A 370 -14.62 25.31 30.51
N CYS A 371 -14.65 25.62 29.21
CA CYS A 371 -15.86 25.78 28.40
C CYS A 371 -15.82 24.82 27.21
N LEU A 372 -16.36 23.61 27.41
CA LEU A 372 -16.35 22.52 26.42
C LEU A 372 -17.76 22.11 25.92
N THR A 373 -18.78 22.90 26.25
CA THR A 373 -20.14 22.67 25.74
C THR A 373 -20.35 23.38 24.39
N PRO A 374 -21.28 22.90 23.55
CA PRO A 374 -21.68 23.62 22.35
C PRO A 374 -21.98 25.10 22.63
N GLY A 375 -21.56 25.99 21.73
CA GLY A 375 -21.64 27.44 21.89
C GLY A 375 -20.48 28.09 22.66
N CYS A 376 -19.57 27.33 23.27
CA CYS A 376 -18.28 27.87 23.73
C CYS A 376 -17.39 28.27 22.56
N ARG A 377 -16.39 29.14 22.77
CA ARG A 377 -15.49 29.56 21.68
C ARG A 377 -14.36 28.57 21.45
N TYR A 378 -13.93 28.42 20.20
CA TYR A 378 -12.70 27.69 19.83
C TYR A 378 -11.60 28.64 19.34
N ALA A 379 -10.35 28.20 19.47
CA ALA A 379 -9.16 28.92 19.02
C ALA A 379 -8.67 28.44 17.64
N SER A 380 -8.79 27.15 17.36
CA SER A 380 -8.38 26.51 16.11
C SER A 380 -9.16 25.22 15.86
N GLY A 381 -8.85 24.52 14.76
CA GLY A 381 -9.22 23.11 14.61
C GLY A 381 -8.56 22.23 15.68
N SER A 382 -9.09 21.02 15.87
CA SER A 382 -8.44 20.02 16.72
C SER A 382 -7.10 19.60 16.13
N GLU A 383 -6.25 19.04 16.97
CA GLU A 383 -5.03 18.38 16.55
C GLU A 383 -5.31 17.34 15.45
N SER A 384 -4.39 17.25 14.48
CA SER A 384 -4.42 16.24 13.43
C SER A 384 -4.09 14.87 14.01
N TRP A 385 -4.84 13.86 13.61
CA TRP A 385 -4.59 12.46 13.98
C TRP A 385 -3.85 11.70 12.86
N MET A 386 -3.37 10.51 13.18
CA MET A 386 -2.40 9.77 12.35
C MET A 386 -2.99 9.30 11.01
N CYS A 387 -4.30 9.00 10.97
CA CYS A 387 -4.95 8.42 9.81
C CYS A 387 -5.64 9.49 8.95
N SER A 388 -6.34 10.44 9.58
CA SER A 388 -6.92 11.59 8.87
C SER A 388 -5.85 12.54 8.35
N HIS A 389 -4.77 12.73 9.12
CA HIS A 389 -3.66 13.62 8.82
C HIS A 389 -4.12 15.06 8.44
N GLU A 390 -5.25 15.50 9.00
CA GLU A 390 -5.83 16.80 8.76
C GLU A 390 -6.30 17.47 10.05
N VAL A 391 -5.94 18.75 10.22
CA VAL A 391 -6.34 19.56 11.37
C VAL A 391 -7.85 19.79 11.34
N GLY A 392 -8.53 19.46 12.44
CA GLY A 392 -9.97 19.65 12.57
C GLY A 392 -10.84 18.57 11.90
N ILE A 393 -10.25 17.48 11.41
CA ILE A 393 -10.97 16.28 10.96
C ILE A 393 -10.46 15.08 11.75
N VAL A 394 -11.39 14.31 12.30
CA VAL A 394 -11.08 13.06 13.02
C VAL A 394 -12.01 11.97 12.50
N PHE A 395 -11.46 10.88 11.97
CA PHE A 395 -12.29 9.77 11.47
C PHE A 395 -13.02 9.06 12.60
N ASN A 396 -14.15 8.43 12.33
CA ASN A 396 -14.86 7.65 13.33
C ASN A 396 -14.02 6.48 13.87
N SER A 397 -13.13 5.91 13.06
CA SER A 397 -12.12 4.96 13.52
C SER A 397 -11.17 5.56 14.55
N GLU A 398 -10.62 6.75 14.28
CA GLU A 398 -9.75 7.47 15.22
C GLU A 398 -10.49 7.90 16.49
N ILE A 399 -11.76 8.31 16.39
CA ILE A 399 -12.58 8.66 17.55
C ILE A 399 -12.77 7.42 18.45
N SER A 400 -13.03 6.25 17.87
CA SER A 400 -13.07 4.98 18.61
C SER A 400 -11.74 4.67 19.30
N ASP A 401 -10.62 4.94 18.64
CA ASP A 401 -9.27 4.73 19.19
C ASP A 401 -8.98 5.71 20.35
N ILE A 402 -9.41 6.97 20.25
CA ILE A 402 -9.28 7.98 21.31
C ILE A 402 -10.11 7.57 22.53
N MET A 403 -11.36 7.18 22.33
CA MET A 403 -12.25 6.73 23.40
C MET A 403 -11.65 5.57 24.20
N GLN A 404 -11.06 4.60 23.50
CA GLN A 404 -10.41 3.43 24.11
C GLN A 404 -9.09 3.80 24.79
N SER A 405 -8.19 4.48 24.09
CA SER A 405 -6.84 4.78 24.59
C SER A 405 -6.81 5.76 25.76
N GLN A 406 -7.72 6.73 25.78
CA GLN A 406 -7.80 7.74 26.85
C GLN A 406 -8.88 7.46 27.89
N ASN A 407 -9.65 6.37 27.72
CA ASN A 407 -10.77 6.00 28.58
C ASN A 407 -11.76 7.16 28.80
N VAL A 408 -12.13 7.81 27.70
CA VAL A 408 -13.07 8.94 27.67
C VAL A 408 -14.38 8.53 26.98
N ALA A 409 -15.50 9.07 27.47
CA ALA A 409 -16.82 8.77 26.93
C ALA A 409 -17.47 10.04 26.34
N PRO A 410 -18.17 9.93 25.20
CA PRO A 410 -18.84 11.05 24.58
C PRO A 410 -20.16 11.41 25.28
N VAL A 411 -20.59 12.66 25.10
CA VAL A 411 -21.88 13.19 25.59
C VAL A 411 -22.87 13.30 24.43
N LEU A 412 -24.07 12.72 24.59
CA LEU A 412 -25.15 12.82 23.61
C LEU A 412 -25.90 14.15 23.72
N TYR A 413 -26.02 14.86 22.60
CA TYR A 413 -26.91 16.01 22.43
C TYR A 413 -28.11 15.58 21.59
N LYS A 414 -29.17 15.13 22.27
CA LYS A 414 -30.29 14.40 21.65
C LYS A 414 -31.05 15.19 20.57
N ASP A 415 -31.29 16.48 20.78
CA ASP A 415 -32.04 17.31 19.81
C ASP A 415 -31.25 17.54 18.52
N ALA A 416 -29.93 17.71 18.66
CA ALA A 416 -28.99 17.79 17.56
C ALA A 416 -28.67 16.41 16.95
N ALA A 417 -29.01 15.32 17.64
CA ALA A 417 -28.65 13.94 17.27
C ALA A 417 -27.16 13.81 16.91
N VAL A 418 -26.30 14.27 17.80
CA VAL A 418 -24.83 14.19 17.69
C VAL A 418 -24.22 13.80 19.03
N LYS A 419 -23.03 13.22 18.99
CA LYS A 419 -22.20 13.00 20.15
C LYS A 419 -20.99 13.91 20.12
N VAL A 420 -20.59 14.35 21.29
CA VAL A 420 -19.42 15.21 21.49
C VAL A 420 -18.44 14.47 22.37
N LEU A 421 -17.21 14.29 21.91
CA LEU A 421 -16.11 13.79 22.70
C LEU A 421 -15.16 14.94 23.05
N THR A 422 -14.79 15.03 24.33
CA THR A 422 -13.77 15.94 24.82
C THR A 422 -12.58 15.14 25.32
N TYR A 423 -11.38 15.49 24.89
CA TYR A 423 -10.15 14.75 25.18
C TYR A 423 -8.94 15.69 25.29
N ASN A 424 -7.78 15.21 25.72
CA ASN A 424 -6.55 16.00 25.88
C ASN A 424 -6.74 17.39 26.53
N THR A 425 -7.65 17.52 27.51
CA THR A 425 -8.00 18.76 28.23
C THR A 425 -8.82 19.79 27.45
N ASP A 426 -8.50 20.11 26.20
CA ASP A 426 -9.14 21.20 25.44
C ASP A 426 -9.59 20.80 24.03
N GLN A 427 -9.40 19.54 23.65
CA GLN A 427 -9.83 19.04 22.35
C GLN A 427 -11.30 18.63 22.40
N TRP A 428 -12.01 18.95 21.34
CA TRP A 428 -13.45 18.75 21.21
C TRP A 428 -13.75 18.23 19.82
N VAL A 429 -14.52 17.15 19.69
CA VAL A 429 -14.98 16.64 18.38
C VAL A 429 -16.45 16.26 18.45
N ALA A 430 -17.23 16.70 17.46
CA ALA A 430 -18.61 16.26 17.27
C ALA A 430 -18.69 15.25 16.13
N PHE A 431 -19.36 14.12 16.38
CA PHE A 431 -19.41 12.98 15.47
C PHE A 431 -20.71 12.18 15.64
N ASP A 432 -20.83 11.12 14.83
CA ASP A 432 -21.97 10.21 14.81
C ASP A 432 -21.59 8.77 15.16
N ASP A 433 -22.44 8.10 15.94
CA ASP A 433 -22.33 6.68 16.30
C ASP A 433 -23.65 5.92 16.09
N GLU A 434 -23.74 4.64 16.47
CA GLU A 434 -24.98 3.85 16.30
C GLU A 434 -26.22 4.55 16.89
N GLU A 435 -26.08 5.23 18.03
CA GLU A 435 -27.19 5.90 18.70
C GLU A 435 -27.67 7.13 17.90
N THR A 436 -26.74 7.98 17.45
CA THR A 436 -27.10 9.19 16.68
C THR A 436 -27.53 8.86 15.26
N LEU A 437 -26.90 7.87 14.62
CA LEU A 437 -27.35 7.30 13.35
C LEU A 437 -28.79 6.79 13.48
N GLY A 438 -29.14 6.12 14.58
CA GLY A 438 -30.51 5.68 14.85
C GLY A 438 -31.51 6.83 14.90
N LEU A 439 -31.17 7.93 15.58
CA LEU A 439 -32.01 9.14 15.64
C LEU A 439 -32.18 9.77 14.24
N LYS A 440 -31.10 9.87 13.47
CA LYS A 440 -31.09 10.43 12.12
C LYS A 440 -31.87 9.57 11.12
N LEU A 441 -31.68 8.25 11.13
CA LEU A 441 -32.42 7.33 10.27
C LEU A 441 -33.92 7.32 10.61
N ASN A 442 -34.28 7.39 11.89
CA ASN A 442 -35.69 7.52 12.30
C ASN A 442 -36.30 8.81 11.77
N PHE A 443 -35.57 9.93 11.83
CA PHE A 443 -36.00 11.18 11.23
C PHE A 443 -36.15 11.05 9.71
N ALA A 444 -35.17 10.51 8.99
CA ALA A 444 -35.23 10.30 7.54
C ALA A 444 -36.44 9.43 7.14
N LYS A 445 -36.70 8.33 7.86
CA LYS A 445 -37.90 7.50 7.66
C LYS A 445 -39.19 8.29 7.91
N SER A 446 -39.21 9.12 8.95
CA SER A 446 -40.38 9.97 9.25
C SER A 446 -40.68 10.99 8.15
N LYS A 447 -39.71 11.30 7.29
CA LYS A 447 -39.80 12.22 6.15
C LYS A 447 -39.91 11.52 4.81
N CYS A 448 -40.22 10.22 4.81
CA CYS A 448 -40.40 9.42 3.60
C CYS A 448 -39.16 9.40 2.68
N LEU A 449 -37.96 9.73 3.19
CA LEU A 449 -36.79 9.88 2.32
C LEU A 449 -36.47 8.57 1.61
N GLY A 450 -36.06 8.67 0.35
CA GLY A 450 -35.67 7.51 -0.44
C GLY A 450 -34.49 6.74 0.14
N GLY A 451 -33.62 7.43 0.88
CA GLY A 451 -32.46 6.80 1.46
C GLY A 451 -31.62 7.67 2.37
N VAL A 452 -30.44 7.14 2.66
CA VAL A 452 -29.34 7.82 3.32
C VAL A 452 -28.06 7.58 2.53
N MET A 453 -27.11 8.49 2.71
CA MET A 453 -25.79 8.45 2.08
C MET A 453 -24.72 8.63 3.16
N VAL A 454 -23.55 7.98 3.03
CA VAL A 454 -22.44 8.11 3.97
C VAL A 454 -21.18 8.62 3.28
N TRP A 455 -20.59 9.66 3.86
CA TRP A 455 -19.21 10.09 3.61
C TRP A 455 -18.31 9.84 4.83
N ALA A 456 -17.27 9.01 4.75
CA ALA A 456 -17.06 7.97 3.75
C ALA A 456 -17.03 6.59 4.41
N VAL A 457 -17.39 5.55 3.66
CA VAL A 457 -17.34 4.15 4.12
C VAL A 457 -15.94 3.80 4.60
N SER A 458 -14.92 4.37 3.96
CA SER A 458 -13.53 4.15 4.30
C SER A 458 -13.09 4.82 5.60
N HIS A 459 -13.89 5.69 6.25
CA HIS A 459 -13.57 6.27 7.58
C HIS A 459 -14.02 5.38 8.74
N ASP A 460 -14.66 4.25 8.43
CA ASP A 460 -15.09 3.26 9.40
C ASP A 460 -13.90 2.56 10.08
N THR A 461 -14.18 1.85 11.16
CA THR A 461 -13.26 0.92 11.82
C THR A 461 -12.93 -0.27 10.92
N GLU A 462 -11.83 -0.96 11.23
CA GLU A 462 -11.43 -2.19 10.53
C GLU A 462 -12.54 -3.25 10.46
N ASN A 463 -13.31 -3.39 11.55
CA ASN A 463 -14.43 -4.34 11.64
C ASN A 463 -15.75 -3.81 11.07
N ALA A 464 -15.72 -2.70 10.31
CA ALA A 464 -16.89 -2.06 9.71
C ALA A 464 -18.04 -1.78 10.71
N THR A 465 -17.69 -1.38 11.94
CA THR A 465 -18.62 -1.15 13.06
C THR A 465 -19.76 -0.20 12.68
N TYR A 466 -19.44 0.94 12.07
CA TYR A 466 -20.42 1.98 11.77
C TYR A 466 -21.29 1.59 10.57
N SER A 467 -20.71 0.93 9.55
CA SER A 467 -21.43 0.37 8.41
C SER A 467 -22.38 -0.75 8.84
N THR A 468 -21.96 -1.62 9.75
CA THR A 468 -22.79 -2.70 10.29
C THR A 468 -23.97 -2.14 11.10
N ALA A 469 -23.71 -1.14 11.96
CA ALA A 469 -24.75 -0.41 12.66
C ALA A 469 -25.74 0.24 11.69
N LEU A 470 -25.24 0.88 10.64
CA LEU A 470 -26.07 1.47 9.59
C LEU A 470 -26.95 0.43 8.89
N GLY A 471 -26.38 -0.69 8.45
CA GLY A 471 -27.12 -1.77 7.79
C GLY A 471 -28.25 -2.32 8.66
N LYS A 472 -27.95 -2.56 9.94
CA LYS A 472 -28.94 -2.97 10.96
C LYS A 472 -30.08 -1.95 11.09
N LEU A 473 -29.75 -0.67 11.27
CA LEU A 473 -30.74 0.41 11.44
C LEU A 473 -31.57 0.67 10.17
N ALA A 474 -30.96 0.48 9.01
CA ALA A 474 -31.61 0.55 7.70
C ALA A 474 -32.44 -0.70 7.36
N GLN A 475 -32.43 -1.73 8.23
CA GLN A 475 -33.12 -3.02 8.02
C GLN A 475 -32.65 -3.74 6.75
N ARG A 476 -31.36 -3.67 6.46
CA ARG A 476 -30.73 -4.38 5.35
C ARG A 476 -30.32 -5.79 5.79
N SER A 477 -30.54 -6.78 4.92
CA SER A 477 -30.11 -8.16 5.17
C SER A 477 -28.62 -8.26 4.91
N THR A 478 -27.81 -8.10 5.96
CA THR A 478 -26.38 -8.41 5.88
C THR A 478 -26.22 -9.92 5.75
N THR A 479 -25.64 -10.41 4.67
CA THR A 479 -25.09 -11.76 4.66
C THR A 479 -24.03 -11.81 5.76
N SER A 480 -24.30 -12.59 6.81
CA SER A 480 -23.52 -12.65 8.06
C SER A 480 -22.02 -12.45 7.82
N LEU A 481 -21.49 -11.34 8.35
CA LEU A 481 -20.07 -10.97 8.34
C LEU A 481 -19.14 -11.96 9.06
N ILE A 482 -19.66 -13.09 9.56
CA ILE A 482 -18.94 -14.01 10.46
C ILE A 482 -18.81 -15.44 9.88
N ASN A 483 -19.37 -15.73 8.69
CA ASN A 483 -19.29 -17.11 8.14
C ASN A 483 -19.04 -17.22 6.63
N ILE A 484 -18.62 -16.14 5.99
CA ILE A 484 -17.74 -16.27 4.84
C ILE A 484 -16.37 -16.18 5.48
N GLY A 485 -15.85 -17.30 6.00
CA GLY A 485 -14.40 -17.41 6.15
C GLY A 485 -13.82 -16.84 4.86
N ILE A 486 -12.81 -15.97 4.96
CA ILE A 486 -11.97 -15.58 3.83
C ILE A 486 -11.92 -16.82 2.96
N ASP A 487 -12.61 -16.80 1.82
CA ASP A 487 -12.79 -18.03 1.06
C ASP A 487 -11.40 -18.24 0.54
N ASN A 488 -10.76 -19.16 1.24
CA ASN A 488 -9.35 -19.32 1.22
C ASN A 488 -9.13 -19.96 -0.11
N GLY A 489 -8.98 -19.21 -1.18
CA GLY A 489 -8.74 -19.70 -2.51
C GLY A 489 -8.07 -18.59 -3.30
N VAL A 490 -7.16 -18.97 -4.18
CA VAL A 490 -6.86 -18.14 -5.35
C VAL A 490 -8.12 -18.22 -6.15
N HIS A 491 -8.98 -17.22 -5.96
CA HIS A 491 -9.89 -16.90 -7.01
C HIS A 491 -9.02 -16.42 -8.17
N GLN A 492 -8.77 -17.32 -9.12
CA GLN A 492 -8.53 -16.88 -10.49
C GLN A 492 -9.82 -16.17 -10.89
N TYR A 493 -9.79 -14.84 -10.84
CA TYR A 493 -10.95 -14.04 -11.17
C TYR A 493 -11.08 -14.04 -12.68
N GLU A 494 -12.01 -14.84 -13.18
CA GLU A 494 -12.42 -14.78 -14.56
C GLU A 494 -13.34 -13.56 -14.72
N ARG A 495 -12.86 -12.48 -15.33
CA ARG A 495 -13.73 -11.46 -15.93
C ARG A 495 -13.97 -11.91 -17.36
N VAL A 496 -15.15 -12.48 -17.59
CA VAL A 496 -15.65 -12.81 -18.92
C VAL A 496 -16.28 -11.56 -19.51
N GLN A 497 -15.58 -10.86 -20.39
CA GLN A 497 -16.17 -9.79 -21.18
C GLN A 497 -16.65 -10.36 -22.50
N ASN A 498 -17.97 -10.36 -22.73
CA ASN A 498 -18.53 -10.77 -24.01
C ASN A 498 -18.36 -9.65 -25.04
N HIS A 499 -18.02 -10.01 -26.27
CA HIS A 499 -17.78 -9.10 -27.38
C HIS A 499 -18.68 -9.50 -28.56
N PRO A 500 -19.92 -9.00 -28.64
CA PRO A 500 -20.83 -9.39 -29.71
C PRO A 500 -20.24 -9.11 -31.11
N GLN A 501 -20.47 -10.01 -32.07
CA GLN A 501 -19.89 -9.93 -33.41
C GLN A 501 -20.84 -9.28 -34.41
N CYS A 502 -20.34 -8.38 -35.25
CA CYS A 502 -21.09 -7.78 -36.36
C CYS A 502 -21.84 -8.85 -37.17
N LYS A 503 -23.11 -8.58 -37.50
CA LYS A 503 -23.95 -9.53 -38.23
C LYS A 503 -24.91 -8.84 -39.18
N TRP A 504 -25.29 -9.55 -40.23
CA TRP A 504 -26.40 -9.18 -41.10
C TRP A 504 -27.73 -9.41 -40.36
N SER A 505 -28.62 -8.42 -40.32
CA SER A 505 -30.00 -8.56 -39.84
C SER A 505 -30.80 -9.45 -40.79
N ASN A 506 -31.91 -10.05 -40.34
CA ASN A 506 -32.79 -10.81 -41.24
C ASN A 506 -33.49 -9.90 -42.26
N CYS A 507 -34.02 -10.48 -43.33
CA CYS A 507 -34.73 -9.76 -44.38
C CYS A 507 -35.83 -8.82 -43.84
N GLY A 508 -35.66 -7.53 -44.09
CA GLY A 508 -36.64 -6.51 -43.70
C GLY A 508 -36.63 -6.14 -42.21
N GLU A 509 -35.75 -6.73 -41.41
CA GLU A 509 -35.56 -6.38 -40.00
C GLU A 509 -34.46 -5.32 -39.84
N GLY A 510 -34.69 -4.35 -38.95
CA GLY A 510 -33.67 -3.38 -38.55
C GLY A 510 -32.59 -3.98 -37.63
N CYS A 511 -31.61 -3.18 -37.24
CA CYS A 511 -30.57 -3.63 -36.32
C CYS A 511 -31.14 -3.92 -34.91
N PRO A 512 -30.58 -4.94 -34.21
CA PRO A 512 -30.95 -5.22 -32.82
C PRO A 512 -30.72 -4.02 -31.88
N SER A 513 -31.41 -4.01 -30.75
CA SER A 513 -31.21 -2.98 -29.72
C SER A 513 -29.75 -2.94 -29.24
N GLY A 514 -29.15 -1.76 -29.20
CA GLY A 514 -27.72 -1.57 -28.85
C GLY A 514 -26.75 -1.70 -30.04
N TRP A 515 -27.26 -1.93 -31.25
CA TRP A 515 -26.46 -2.09 -32.47
C TRP A 515 -26.80 -0.97 -33.46
N SER A 516 -25.79 -0.53 -34.21
CA SER A 516 -25.96 0.48 -35.26
C SER A 516 -25.82 -0.16 -36.63
N PRO A 517 -26.64 0.25 -37.62
CA PRO A 517 -26.36 -0.06 -39.02
C PRO A 517 -25.04 0.61 -39.43
N ILE A 518 -24.24 -0.10 -40.21
CA ILE A 518 -22.97 0.41 -40.71
C ILE A 518 -23.18 1.29 -41.93
N GLN A 519 -22.59 2.49 -41.89
CA GLN A 519 -22.49 3.36 -43.06
C GLN A 519 -21.45 2.81 -44.03
N ARG A 520 -21.82 2.80 -45.31
CA ARG A 520 -20.98 2.39 -46.43
C ARG A 520 -19.94 3.48 -46.72
N ASN A 521 -18.68 3.07 -46.87
CA ASN A 521 -17.54 3.99 -47.01
C ASN A 521 -16.46 3.48 -47.98
N ASP A 522 -16.88 2.95 -49.14
CA ASP A 522 -16.01 2.68 -50.30
C ASP A 522 -16.04 3.85 -51.30
N PRO A 523 -15.11 3.91 -52.28
CA PRO A 523 -15.04 5.00 -53.26
C PRO A 523 -16.32 5.25 -54.07
N ASP A 524 -17.20 4.24 -54.19
CA ASP A 524 -18.46 4.33 -54.94
C ASP A 524 -19.67 4.67 -54.04
N ALA A 525 -19.45 4.87 -52.73
CA ALA A 525 -20.51 5.12 -51.74
C ALA A 525 -21.09 6.54 -51.82
N ARG A 526 -22.42 6.66 -51.71
CA ARG A 526 -23.10 7.96 -51.56
C ARG A 526 -23.08 8.41 -50.10
N ASN A 527 -23.20 9.73 -49.89
CA ASN A 527 -23.22 10.30 -48.54
C ASN A 527 -24.40 9.73 -47.71
N GLY A 528 -24.08 9.10 -46.58
CA GLY A 528 -25.07 8.49 -45.66
C GLY A 528 -25.65 7.16 -46.14
N GLU A 529 -25.11 6.55 -47.21
CA GLU A 529 -25.52 5.21 -47.64
C GLU A 529 -25.13 4.17 -46.59
N ILE A 530 -25.98 3.16 -46.39
CA ILE A 530 -25.78 2.08 -45.41
C ILE A 530 -25.48 0.76 -46.12
N MET A 531 -24.76 -0.12 -45.44
CA MET A 531 -24.43 -1.46 -45.94
C MET A 531 -25.68 -2.35 -45.99
N ILE A 532 -26.18 -2.62 -47.20
CA ILE A 532 -27.36 -3.44 -47.47
C ILE A 532 -27.06 -4.63 -48.39
N ASP A 533 -27.73 -5.75 -48.16
CA ASP A 533 -27.66 -6.97 -48.98
C ASP A 533 -29.07 -7.55 -49.24
N ASP A 534 -29.47 -7.61 -50.50
CA ASP A 534 -30.80 -8.12 -50.91
C ASP A 534 -30.80 -9.62 -51.26
N GLN A 535 -29.63 -10.28 -51.25
CA GLN A 535 -29.53 -11.69 -51.64
C GLN A 535 -30.33 -12.56 -50.66
N GLY A 536 -31.15 -13.48 -51.20
CA GLY A 536 -31.98 -14.38 -50.39
C GLY A 536 -33.23 -13.74 -49.76
N CYS A 537 -33.55 -12.47 -50.05
CA CYS A 537 -34.77 -11.82 -49.53
C CYS A 537 -35.99 -11.79 -50.48
N GLU A 538 -35.82 -12.09 -51.77
CA GLU A 538 -36.91 -12.27 -52.75
C GLU A 538 -38.03 -11.20 -52.69
N GLY A 539 -37.67 -9.93 -52.47
CA GLY A 539 -38.60 -8.79 -52.43
C GLY A 539 -39.21 -8.49 -51.05
N GLN A 540 -38.75 -9.14 -49.97
CA GLN A 540 -39.21 -8.89 -48.59
C GLN A 540 -38.43 -7.78 -47.85
N GLY A 541 -37.50 -7.12 -48.54
CA GLY A 541 -36.60 -6.12 -47.97
C GLY A 541 -35.14 -6.50 -48.16
N SER A 542 -34.27 -5.92 -47.33
CA SER A 542 -32.82 -6.09 -47.37
C SER A 542 -32.32 -6.56 -46.01
N HIS A 543 -31.17 -7.22 -45.99
CA HIS A 543 -30.36 -7.39 -44.77
C HIS A 543 -29.56 -6.10 -44.54
N TYR A 544 -29.43 -5.67 -43.29
CA TYR A 544 -28.56 -4.57 -42.90
C TYR A 544 -27.35 -5.12 -42.14
N LEU A 545 -26.16 -4.62 -42.45
CA LEU A 545 -24.99 -4.94 -41.64
C LEU A 545 -25.04 -4.15 -40.33
N CYS A 546 -25.15 -4.87 -39.22
CA CYS A 546 -25.28 -4.31 -37.88
C CYS A 546 -24.05 -4.64 -37.04
N CYS A 547 -23.54 -3.67 -36.29
CA CYS A 547 -22.45 -3.87 -35.33
C CYS A 547 -22.77 -3.23 -33.97
N PRO A 548 -22.26 -3.79 -32.86
CA PRO A 548 -22.37 -3.17 -31.54
C PRO A 548 -21.57 -1.87 -31.46
N VAL A 549 -22.01 -0.93 -30.62
CA VAL A 549 -21.45 0.44 -30.57
C VAL A 549 -20.28 0.58 -29.58
N GLU A 550 -20.07 -0.41 -28.71
CA GLU A 550 -19.23 -0.31 -27.49
C GLU A 550 -17.74 0.01 -27.74
N ASN A 551 -17.21 -0.19 -28.95
CA ASN A 551 -15.80 0.10 -29.29
C ASN A 551 -15.63 0.90 -30.60
N GLY A 552 -16.65 1.66 -30.98
CA GLY A 552 -16.70 2.32 -32.29
C GLY A 552 -17.10 1.37 -33.42
N LEU A 553 -17.40 1.93 -34.59
CA LEU A 553 -17.91 1.17 -35.73
C LEU A 553 -16.80 0.94 -36.77
N PRO A 554 -16.68 -0.28 -37.33
CA PRO A 554 -15.72 -0.54 -38.39
C PRO A 554 -16.08 0.22 -39.67
N THR A 555 -15.05 0.51 -40.47
CA THR A 555 -15.24 1.06 -41.81
C THR A 555 -15.54 -0.09 -42.77
N CYS A 556 -16.69 -0.07 -43.41
CA CYS A 556 -17.11 -1.12 -44.34
C CYS A 556 -17.56 -0.55 -45.68
N GLY A 557 -17.42 -1.33 -46.74
CA GLY A 557 -17.86 -0.95 -48.08
C GLY A 557 -17.99 -2.16 -49.01
N TRP A 558 -18.55 -1.91 -50.19
CA TRP A 558 -18.60 -2.88 -51.28
C TRP A 558 -17.40 -2.67 -52.20
N TYR A 559 -16.60 -3.72 -52.40
CA TYR A 559 -15.37 -3.66 -53.20
C TYR A 559 -15.44 -4.58 -54.42
N GLY A 560 -14.80 -4.12 -55.49
CA GLY A 560 -14.69 -4.89 -56.72
C GLY A 560 -15.89 -4.75 -57.66
N PHE A 561 -16.66 -3.66 -57.63
CA PHE A 561 -17.82 -3.47 -58.51
C PHE A 561 -17.45 -3.20 -59.98
N ASN A 562 -16.38 -2.44 -60.24
CA ASN A 562 -15.83 -2.13 -61.57
C ASN A 562 -16.88 -1.78 -62.64
N ASN A 563 -17.81 -0.87 -62.34
CA ASN A 563 -18.87 -0.46 -63.27
C ASN A 563 -19.72 -1.63 -63.83
N GLY A 564 -19.96 -2.63 -62.97
CA GLY A 564 -20.69 -3.85 -63.27
C GLY A 564 -19.80 -5.01 -63.74
N ASP A 565 -18.50 -4.83 -63.97
CA ASP A 565 -17.57 -5.94 -64.29
C ASP A 565 -16.91 -6.51 -63.02
N CYS A 566 -17.76 -7.05 -62.14
CA CYS A 566 -17.34 -7.27 -60.76
C CYS A 566 -16.16 -8.24 -60.63
N SER A 567 -15.19 -7.90 -59.79
CA SER A 567 -14.03 -8.72 -59.47
C SER A 567 -13.76 -8.62 -57.95
N PRO A 568 -14.18 -9.61 -57.17
CA PRO A 568 -14.20 -9.51 -55.72
C PRO A 568 -12.78 -9.49 -55.15
N SER A 569 -12.45 -8.42 -54.41
CA SER A 569 -11.21 -8.32 -53.64
C SER A 569 -11.40 -7.34 -52.49
N CYS A 570 -10.87 -7.67 -51.31
CA CYS A 570 -10.88 -6.77 -50.17
C CYS A 570 -9.54 -6.01 -50.06
N PRO A 571 -9.55 -4.75 -49.60
CA PRO A 571 -8.32 -4.02 -49.28
C PRO A 571 -7.45 -4.74 -48.24
N THR A 572 -6.17 -4.39 -48.20
CA THR A 572 -5.26 -4.81 -47.13
C THR A 572 -5.83 -4.37 -45.76
N ASP A 573 -5.76 -5.25 -44.76
CA ASP A 573 -6.38 -5.11 -43.43
C ASP A 573 -7.91 -5.15 -43.40
N TYR A 574 -8.59 -5.59 -44.47
CA TYR A 574 -10.04 -5.79 -44.49
C TYR A 574 -10.40 -7.29 -44.52
N VAL A 575 -11.61 -7.62 -44.07
CA VAL A 575 -12.18 -8.97 -44.11
C VAL A 575 -13.46 -8.99 -44.94
N GLU A 576 -13.62 -10.02 -45.78
CA GLU A 576 -14.86 -10.31 -46.51
C GLU A 576 -15.92 -10.86 -45.55
N ILE A 577 -17.02 -10.13 -45.37
CA ILE A 577 -18.13 -10.47 -44.46
C ILE A 577 -19.47 -10.67 -45.18
N GLY A 578 -19.48 -10.48 -46.49
CA GLY A 578 -20.69 -10.53 -47.32
C GLY A 578 -20.33 -10.52 -48.80
N SER A 579 -21.24 -10.96 -49.64
CA SER A 579 -21.05 -11.00 -51.09
C SER A 579 -22.37 -10.71 -51.79
N ASN A 580 -22.33 -9.86 -52.81
CA ASN A 580 -23.53 -9.43 -53.52
C ASN A 580 -23.24 -9.32 -55.02
N ASN A 581 -24.16 -9.80 -55.86
CA ASN A 581 -24.06 -9.73 -57.33
C ASN A 581 -24.96 -8.65 -57.94
N MET A 582 -25.54 -7.79 -57.11
CA MET A 582 -26.41 -6.69 -57.54
C MET A 582 -25.65 -5.76 -58.48
N TYR A 583 -26.26 -5.45 -59.62
CA TYR A 583 -25.70 -4.65 -60.71
C TYR A 583 -24.45 -5.23 -61.40
N CYS A 584 -23.96 -6.40 -60.99
CA CYS A 584 -22.91 -7.12 -61.70
C CYS A 584 -23.43 -7.73 -63.00
N ARG A 585 -22.66 -7.55 -64.08
CA ARG A 585 -22.92 -8.14 -65.40
C ARG A 585 -22.72 -9.66 -65.34
N LYS A 586 -23.36 -10.37 -66.25
CA LYS A 586 -23.15 -11.82 -66.45
C LYS A 586 -21.76 -12.01 -67.07
N GLY A 587 -20.91 -12.83 -66.45
CA GLY A 587 -19.56 -13.10 -66.96
C GLY A 587 -19.60 -13.94 -68.25
N GLY A 588 -18.84 -13.55 -69.28
CA GLY A 588 -18.46 -14.42 -70.42
C GLY A 588 -17.15 -15.13 -70.08
N HIS A 589 -16.95 -16.42 -70.34
CA HIS A 589 -17.11 -17.14 -71.60
C HIS A 589 -17.88 -18.46 -71.42
N ASN A 590 -18.81 -18.73 -72.35
CA ASN A 590 -19.62 -19.95 -72.52
C ASN A 590 -20.96 -20.03 -71.76
N ARG A 591 -21.98 -19.40 -72.37
CA ARG A 591 -23.42 -19.75 -72.47
C ARG A 591 -24.19 -20.47 -71.35
N ILE A 592 -23.75 -20.46 -70.09
CA ILE A 592 -24.61 -20.67 -68.91
C ILE A 592 -24.24 -19.61 -67.88
N THR A 593 -25.16 -18.66 -67.68
CA THR A 593 -24.83 -17.32 -67.18
C THR A 593 -24.78 -17.24 -65.66
N HIS A 594 -23.58 -17.14 -65.08
CA HIS A 594 -23.36 -16.76 -63.68
C HIS A 594 -22.93 -15.28 -63.60
N LYS A 595 -23.43 -14.55 -62.60
CA LYS A 595 -23.00 -13.18 -62.31
C LYS A 595 -21.75 -13.23 -61.45
N SER A 596 -20.77 -12.38 -61.73
CA SER A 596 -19.70 -12.09 -60.77
C SER A 596 -20.26 -11.31 -59.58
N TYR A 597 -19.44 -11.07 -58.54
CA TYR A 597 -19.89 -10.41 -57.30
C TYR A 597 -18.90 -9.36 -56.79
N GLN A 598 -19.42 -8.45 -55.97
CA GLN A 598 -18.66 -7.50 -55.16
C GLN A 598 -18.62 -8.00 -53.71
N ALA A 599 -17.47 -7.86 -53.07
CA ALA A 599 -17.24 -8.30 -51.70
C ALA A 599 -17.61 -7.16 -50.72
N ALA A 600 -18.42 -7.45 -49.72
CA ALA A 600 -18.58 -6.56 -48.57
C ALA A 600 -17.37 -6.74 -47.67
N CYS A 601 -16.54 -5.73 -47.58
CA CYS A 601 -15.31 -5.77 -46.81
C CYS A 601 -15.36 -4.77 -45.66
N CYS A 602 -14.87 -5.17 -44.49
CA CYS A 602 -14.76 -4.31 -43.32
C CYS A 602 -13.33 -4.25 -42.78
N SER A 603 -12.93 -3.10 -42.26
CA SER A 603 -11.63 -2.90 -41.60
C SER A 603 -11.48 -3.82 -40.39
N LYS A 604 -10.39 -4.60 -40.33
CA LYS A 604 -10.05 -5.46 -39.20
C LYS A 604 -9.54 -4.68 -37.99
N THR A 605 -9.00 -3.47 -38.19
CA THR A 605 -8.32 -2.68 -37.15
C THR A 605 -8.73 -1.19 -37.14
N VAL A 606 -8.51 -0.52 -36.00
CA VAL A 606 -8.68 0.93 -35.77
C VAL A 606 -7.36 1.54 -35.28
N GLY A 607 -7.04 2.76 -35.73
CA GLY A 607 -5.84 3.52 -35.33
C GLY A 607 -4.94 3.95 -36.49
N VAL A 608 -3.90 4.74 -36.19
CA VAL A 608 -2.95 5.30 -37.17
C VAL A 608 -1.52 4.87 -36.81
N GLY A 609 -0.73 4.46 -37.81
CA GLY A 609 0.67 4.06 -37.60
C GLY A 609 0.82 2.72 -36.86
N PRO A 610 1.85 2.54 -36.01
CA PRO A 610 2.14 1.28 -35.33
C PRO A 610 1.16 0.91 -34.20
N HIS A 611 0.18 1.75 -33.89
CA HIS A 611 -0.79 1.55 -32.79
C HIS A 611 -2.17 1.08 -33.29
N ARG A 612 -2.22 0.20 -34.31
CA ARG A 612 -3.48 -0.37 -34.79
C ARG A 612 -3.95 -1.50 -33.86
N VAL A 613 -5.21 -1.45 -33.43
CA VAL A 613 -5.85 -2.49 -32.61
C VAL A 613 -7.02 -3.12 -33.36
N SER A 614 -7.29 -4.40 -33.16
CA SER A 614 -8.39 -5.11 -33.83
C SER A 614 -9.75 -4.64 -33.34
N PHE A 615 -10.74 -4.56 -34.25
CA PHE A 615 -12.14 -4.40 -33.85
C PHE A 615 -12.64 -5.72 -33.26
N GLU A 616 -12.90 -5.74 -31.94
CA GLU A 616 -13.40 -6.94 -31.26
C GLU A 616 -14.72 -7.45 -31.86
N SER A 617 -15.55 -6.56 -32.42
CA SER A 617 -16.80 -6.91 -33.11
C SER A 617 -16.61 -7.59 -34.47
N LEU A 618 -15.40 -7.62 -35.03
CA LEU A 618 -15.09 -8.27 -36.32
C LEU A 618 -14.00 -9.35 -36.20
N LYS A 619 -13.59 -9.67 -34.97
CA LYS A 619 -12.43 -10.53 -34.72
C LYS A 619 -12.66 -11.95 -35.23
N LEU A 620 -13.83 -12.55 -34.99
CA LEU A 620 -14.14 -13.89 -35.51
C LEU A 620 -14.11 -13.94 -37.03
N ALA A 621 -14.77 -12.99 -37.69
CA ALA A 621 -14.73 -12.91 -39.15
C ALA A 621 -13.29 -12.72 -39.65
N GLY A 622 -12.50 -11.88 -38.98
CA GLY A 622 -11.12 -11.55 -39.34
C GLY A 622 -10.13 -12.73 -39.28
N GLN A 623 -10.44 -13.76 -38.49
CA GLN A 623 -9.71 -15.04 -38.38
C GLN A 623 -10.07 -16.04 -39.48
N CYS A 624 -11.04 -15.71 -40.32
CA CYS A 624 -11.54 -16.59 -41.35
C CYS A 624 -11.34 -16.00 -42.73
N ALA A 625 -11.23 -16.88 -43.71
CA ALA A 625 -11.16 -16.53 -45.11
C ALA A 625 -11.99 -17.52 -45.92
N TRP A 626 -12.67 -16.99 -46.91
CA TRP A 626 -13.26 -17.82 -47.95
C TRP A 626 -12.19 -18.24 -48.95
N GLY A 627 -12.30 -19.46 -49.50
CA GLY A 627 -11.40 -19.98 -50.53
C GLY A 627 -11.37 -19.14 -51.81
N ASN A 628 -10.48 -19.49 -52.75
CA ASN A 628 -10.32 -18.72 -53.98
C ASN A 628 -11.59 -18.71 -54.86
N TYR A 629 -11.76 -17.66 -55.66
CA TYR A 629 -12.81 -17.51 -56.68
C TYR A 629 -12.14 -17.17 -58.02
N PRO A 630 -12.65 -17.62 -59.19
CA PRO A 630 -13.89 -18.37 -59.44
C PRO A 630 -13.74 -19.90 -59.38
N GLN A 631 -12.51 -20.40 -59.33
CA GLN A 631 -12.19 -21.82 -59.18
C GLN A 631 -11.99 -22.09 -57.69
N CYS A 632 -13.01 -22.66 -57.06
CA CYS A 632 -13.02 -22.78 -55.61
C CYS A 632 -12.24 -24.01 -55.16
N ASP A 633 -11.28 -23.77 -54.28
CA ASP A 633 -10.50 -24.82 -53.64
C ASP A 633 -11.44 -25.76 -52.88
N THR A 634 -11.19 -27.06 -52.94
CA THR A 634 -12.07 -28.06 -52.31
C THR A 634 -11.76 -28.31 -50.84
N GLN A 635 -10.69 -27.69 -50.30
CA GLN A 635 -10.19 -27.95 -48.95
C GLN A 635 -9.58 -26.69 -48.30
N CYS A 636 -9.61 -26.63 -46.98
CA CYS A 636 -8.89 -25.62 -46.20
C CYS A 636 -7.37 -25.89 -46.23
N ILE A 637 -6.58 -24.83 -46.35
CA ILE A 637 -5.11 -24.91 -46.41
C ILE A 637 -4.53 -24.59 -45.03
N GLY A 638 -3.46 -25.28 -44.62
CA GLY A 638 -2.60 -24.83 -43.51
C GLY A 638 -3.09 -25.07 -42.09
N GLY A 639 -3.92 -26.09 -41.83
CA GLY A 639 -4.43 -26.38 -40.48
C GLY A 639 -5.69 -25.59 -40.09
N ASN A 640 -6.33 -24.91 -41.04
CA ASN A 640 -7.57 -24.19 -40.80
C ASN A 640 -8.79 -25.13 -40.75
N SER A 641 -9.69 -24.88 -39.82
CA SER A 641 -10.94 -25.62 -39.62
C SER A 641 -12.03 -25.15 -40.60
N LEU A 642 -12.71 -26.11 -41.25
CA LEU A 642 -13.83 -25.85 -42.16
C LEU A 642 -15.10 -25.56 -41.36
N ILE A 643 -15.64 -24.34 -41.46
CA ILE A 643 -16.92 -23.98 -40.84
C ILE A 643 -18.09 -24.42 -41.72
N VAL A 644 -18.01 -24.10 -43.01
CA VAL A 644 -19.02 -24.45 -44.01
C VAL A 644 -18.41 -24.45 -45.39
N ALA A 645 -18.86 -25.36 -46.25
CA ALA A 645 -18.64 -25.29 -47.68
C ALA A 645 -19.96 -24.87 -48.33
N SER A 646 -20.01 -23.66 -48.91
CA SER A 646 -21.23 -23.11 -49.47
C SER A 646 -21.10 -22.79 -50.95
N TYR A 647 -22.16 -23.09 -51.70
CA TYR A 647 -22.30 -22.75 -53.11
C TYR A 647 -22.43 -21.24 -53.35
N GLY A 648 -23.22 -20.54 -52.52
CA GLY A 648 -23.47 -19.10 -52.65
C GLY A 648 -22.50 -18.23 -51.84
N GLY A 649 -21.58 -18.85 -51.08
CA GLY A 649 -20.76 -18.14 -50.10
C GLY A 649 -21.63 -17.43 -49.07
N THR A 650 -21.50 -16.11 -48.96
CA THR A 650 -22.36 -15.24 -48.13
C THR A 650 -23.50 -14.58 -48.92
N GLY A 651 -23.85 -15.12 -50.10
CA GLY A 651 -24.99 -14.74 -50.93
C GLY A 651 -24.71 -14.65 -52.43
N GLY A 652 -23.66 -13.92 -52.82
CA GLY A 652 -23.37 -13.62 -54.22
C GLY A 652 -22.23 -14.41 -54.87
N ALA A 653 -21.50 -15.22 -54.10
CA ALA A 653 -20.18 -15.74 -54.47
C ALA A 653 -20.19 -17.15 -55.08
N PHE A 654 -20.79 -17.30 -56.27
CA PHE A 654 -20.99 -18.60 -56.93
C PHE A 654 -19.74 -19.19 -57.61
N CYS A 655 -19.32 -20.38 -57.21
CA CYS A 655 -18.14 -21.09 -57.75
C CYS A 655 -18.46 -22.06 -58.90
N TRP A 656 -17.50 -22.30 -59.81
CA TRP A 656 -17.71 -23.14 -60.99
C TRP A 656 -16.52 -24.04 -61.38
N SER A 657 -16.79 -25.30 -61.80
CA SER A 657 -15.78 -26.34 -62.04
C SER A 657 -15.36 -26.58 -63.51
N GLY A 658 -15.57 -25.65 -64.44
CA GLY A 658 -15.16 -25.91 -65.84
C GLY A 658 -16.21 -26.61 -66.74
N GLY A 659 -17.40 -26.96 -66.24
CA GLY A 659 -18.47 -27.61 -67.01
C GLY A 659 -19.88 -27.07 -66.71
N THR A 660 -20.77 -27.05 -67.70
CA THR A 660 -22.06 -26.32 -67.76
C THR A 660 -23.11 -26.62 -66.66
N THR A 661 -22.89 -27.56 -65.75
CA THR A 661 -23.89 -27.92 -64.72
C THR A 661 -23.31 -28.29 -63.35
N ASN A 662 -21.99 -28.15 -63.12
CA ASN A 662 -21.36 -28.58 -61.87
C ASN A 662 -20.95 -27.39 -61.00
N PHE A 663 -21.69 -27.21 -59.91
CA PHE A 663 -21.43 -26.23 -58.88
C PHE A 663 -20.35 -26.73 -57.89
N GLN A 664 -19.42 -25.85 -57.53
CA GLN A 664 -18.46 -26.13 -56.46
C GLN A 664 -18.87 -25.37 -55.20
N ASN A 665 -18.53 -25.92 -54.04
CA ASN A 665 -18.68 -25.21 -52.78
C ASN A 665 -17.38 -24.45 -52.49
N ARG A 666 -17.50 -23.16 -52.14
CA ARG A 666 -16.40 -22.39 -51.57
C ARG A 666 -16.28 -22.77 -50.09
N PRO A 667 -15.11 -23.19 -49.59
CA PRO A 667 -14.93 -23.42 -48.17
C PRO A 667 -14.76 -22.08 -47.45
N TYR A 668 -15.42 -21.92 -46.31
CA TYR A 668 -15.14 -20.88 -45.31
C TYR A 668 -14.26 -21.51 -44.23
N CYS A 669 -13.00 -21.12 -44.24
CA CYS A 669 -11.97 -21.70 -43.40
C CYS A 669 -11.57 -20.67 -42.34
N CYS A 670 -11.63 -21.06 -41.09
CA CYS A 670 -11.12 -20.28 -39.97
C CYS A 670 -9.83 -20.89 -39.46
N ASN A 671 -8.99 -20.09 -38.81
CA ASN A 671 -7.90 -20.65 -38.00
C ASN A 671 -8.45 -21.67 -36.98
N GLU A 672 -7.58 -22.52 -36.43
CA GLU A 672 -8.02 -23.51 -35.44
C GLU A 672 -8.86 -22.88 -34.33
N PRO A 673 -9.97 -23.53 -33.89
CA PRO A 673 -10.90 -22.95 -32.94
C PRO A 673 -10.23 -22.59 -31.62
N ASP A 674 -10.40 -21.34 -31.19
CA ASP A 674 -10.09 -20.87 -29.85
C ASP A 674 -11.31 -21.09 -28.95
N GLN A 675 -11.12 -21.60 -27.72
CA GLN A 675 -12.21 -21.84 -26.77
C GLN A 675 -13.05 -20.57 -26.52
N ASP A 676 -12.42 -19.39 -26.58
CA ASP A 676 -13.05 -18.09 -26.26
C ASP A 676 -13.40 -17.26 -27.50
N TRP A 677 -12.90 -17.65 -28.67
CA TRP A 677 -13.13 -16.99 -29.97
C TRP A 677 -13.41 -18.03 -31.05
N GLN A 678 -14.65 -18.50 -31.13
CA GLN A 678 -15.04 -19.49 -32.13
C GLN A 678 -16.50 -19.38 -32.57
N TYR A 679 -16.74 -19.84 -33.80
CA TYR A 679 -18.07 -20.22 -34.25
C TYR A 679 -18.40 -21.63 -33.75
N SER A 680 -19.58 -21.79 -33.15
CA SER A 680 -20.06 -23.05 -32.59
C SER A 680 -21.52 -23.30 -32.95
N ASP A 681 -22.00 -24.53 -32.74
CA ASP A 681 -23.38 -24.95 -33.04
C ASP A 681 -23.86 -24.53 -34.44
N CYS A 682 -22.96 -24.57 -35.41
CA CYS A 682 -23.22 -24.11 -36.77
C CYS A 682 -24.12 -25.10 -37.54
N GLN A 683 -25.19 -24.59 -38.13
CA GLN A 683 -26.13 -25.41 -38.91
C GLN A 683 -26.89 -24.60 -39.96
N TRP A 684 -27.41 -25.28 -40.97
CA TRP A 684 -28.34 -24.68 -41.92
C TRP A 684 -29.69 -24.42 -41.27
N TYR A 685 -30.09 -23.16 -41.23
CA TYR A 685 -31.40 -22.71 -40.78
C TYR A 685 -32.28 -22.37 -41.97
N ARG A 686 -33.53 -22.82 -41.90
CA ARG A 686 -34.54 -22.66 -42.95
C ARG A 686 -35.69 -21.86 -42.37
N ASP A 687 -35.62 -20.55 -42.55
CA ASP A 687 -36.74 -19.68 -42.24
C ASP A 687 -37.74 -19.73 -43.41
N ILE A 688 -38.86 -20.43 -43.25
CA ILE A 688 -39.87 -20.57 -44.29
C ILE A 688 -41.01 -19.61 -43.97
N GLY A 689 -41.28 -18.66 -44.86
CA GLY A 689 -42.45 -17.81 -44.73
C GLY A 689 -43.11 -17.49 -46.07
N ASN A 690 -44.21 -16.75 -45.98
CA ASN A 690 -44.99 -16.38 -47.15
C ASN A 690 -44.24 -15.31 -47.95
N GLY A 691 -43.94 -15.59 -49.21
CA GLY A 691 -43.40 -14.65 -50.19
C GLY A 691 -44.39 -13.53 -50.54
N PRO A 692 -43.96 -12.51 -51.32
CA PRO A 692 -44.83 -11.42 -51.80
C PRO A 692 -46.07 -11.92 -52.58
N SER A 693 -46.00 -13.14 -53.12
CA SER A 693 -47.08 -13.80 -53.88
C SER A 693 -47.94 -14.76 -53.03
N GLY A 694 -47.64 -14.94 -51.74
CA GLY A 694 -48.29 -15.92 -50.85
C GLY A 694 -47.71 -17.35 -50.92
N ASP A 695 -46.63 -17.57 -51.67
CA ASP A 695 -45.93 -18.85 -51.78
C ASP A 695 -44.99 -19.12 -50.59
N ARG A 696 -44.58 -20.38 -50.38
CA ARG A 696 -43.57 -20.74 -49.37
C ARG A 696 -42.16 -20.46 -49.91
N ASP A 697 -41.61 -19.32 -49.52
CA ASP A 697 -40.26 -18.90 -49.90
C ASP A 697 -39.30 -19.11 -48.73
N CYS A 698 -38.07 -19.51 -49.08
CA CYS A 698 -36.98 -19.63 -48.11
C CYS A 698 -36.40 -18.25 -47.85
N LYS A 699 -36.34 -17.85 -46.58
CA LYS A 699 -35.71 -16.62 -46.12
C LYS A 699 -34.34 -16.97 -45.55
N SER A 700 -33.35 -16.15 -45.87
CA SER A 700 -31.98 -16.30 -45.39
C SER A 700 -31.77 -15.70 -43.99
N GLY A 701 -32.73 -15.93 -43.09
CA GLY A 701 -32.72 -15.46 -41.72
C GLY A 701 -32.05 -16.44 -40.75
N CYS A 702 -31.49 -15.91 -39.67
CA CYS A 702 -30.94 -16.66 -38.55
C CYS A 702 -31.69 -16.36 -37.25
N PRO A 703 -31.75 -17.32 -36.29
CA PRO A 703 -32.17 -17.05 -34.92
C PRO A 703 -31.40 -15.88 -34.29
N SER A 704 -32.05 -15.15 -33.39
CA SER A 704 -31.55 -13.89 -32.84
C SER A 704 -30.21 -13.99 -32.10
N ASP A 705 -29.88 -15.16 -31.54
CA ASP A 705 -28.64 -15.46 -30.80
C ASP A 705 -27.50 -16.00 -31.70
N THR A 706 -27.74 -16.10 -33.01
CA THR A 706 -26.77 -16.60 -33.98
C THR A 706 -26.38 -15.53 -35.01
N VAL A 707 -25.31 -15.79 -35.74
CA VAL A 707 -24.84 -14.97 -36.86
C VAL A 707 -24.86 -15.76 -38.16
N ARG A 708 -25.29 -15.11 -39.24
CA ARG A 708 -25.27 -15.66 -40.59
C ARG A 708 -23.86 -15.62 -41.14
N VAL A 709 -23.25 -16.79 -41.36
CA VAL A 709 -21.90 -16.89 -41.94
C VAL A 709 -21.90 -17.33 -43.40
N ALA A 710 -22.98 -17.97 -43.89
CA ALA A 710 -23.12 -18.35 -45.29
C ALA A 710 -24.59 -18.42 -45.72
N MET A 711 -24.84 -18.46 -47.03
CA MET A 711 -26.13 -18.72 -47.65
C MET A 711 -25.97 -19.77 -48.73
N GLY A 712 -27.00 -20.58 -48.95
CA GLY A 712 -26.93 -21.66 -49.93
C GLY A 712 -28.29 -22.14 -50.38
N TRP A 713 -28.30 -22.71 -51.58
CA TRP A 713 -29.47 -23.33 -52.19
C TRP A 713 -29.34 -24.85 -52.12
N ASP A 714 -30.39 -25.54 -51.68
CA ASP A 714 -30.44 -27.01 -51.62
C ASP A 714 -31.52 -27.54 -52.59
N PRO A 715 -31.12 -28.11 -53.75
CA PRO A 715 -32.05 -28.65 -54.73
C PRO A 715 -32.84 -29.88 -54.25
N ALA A 716 -32.43 -30.55 -53.15
CA ALA A 716 -33.05 -31.78 -52.68
C ALA A 716 -34.34 -31.56 -51.86
N ILE A 717 -34.74 -30.31 -51.63
CA ILE A 717 -35.82 -29.96 -50.70
C ILE A 717 -37.02 -29.39 -51.47
N ALA A 718 -38.09 -30.18 -51.57
CA ALA A 718 -39.31 -29.83 -52.30
C ALA A 718 -40.22 -28.77 -51.61
N SER A 719 -39.79 -28.13 -50.52
CA SER A 719 -40.65 -27.28 -49.68
C SER A 719 -40.52 -25.76 -49.86
N CYS A 720 -39.49 -25.27 -50.57
CA CYS A 720 -39.34 -23.85 -50.91
C CYS A 720 -39.39 -23.64 -52.43
N ARG A 721 -40.07 -22.59 -52.88
CA ARG A 721 -40.18 -22.23 -54.31
C ARG A 721 -38.96 -21.45 -54.81
N VAL A 722 -38.56 -20.42 -54.05
CA VAL A 722 -37.43 -19.52 -54.31
C VAL A 722 -36.74 -19.12 -52.99
N GLY A 723 -35.59 -18.44 -53.07
CA GLY A 723 -34.78 -18.01 -51.92
C GLY A 723 -33.70 -19.00 -51.48
N GLU A 724 -32.99 -18.65 -50.41
CA GLU A 724 -31.83 -19.38 -49.88
C GLU A 724 -31.98 -19.68 -48.38
N GLN A 725 -31.40 -20.78 -47.92
CA GLN A 725 -31.23 -21.03 -46.48
C GLN A 725 -29.96 -20.35 -45.97
N ALA A 726 -29.94 -19.99 -44.69
CA ALA A 726 -28.78 -19.40 -44.04
C ALA A 726 -28.01 -20.45 -43.25
N TYR A 727 -26.68 -20.40 -43.28
CA TYR A 727 -25.86 -21.15 -42.32
C TYR A 727 -25.58 -20.25 -41.13
N CYS A 728 -26.14 -20.63 -39.98
CA CYS A 728 -26.14 -19.84 -38.77
C CYS A 728 -25.24 -20.48 -37.73
N CYS A 729 -24.37 -19.69 -37.12
CA CYS A 729 -23.47 -20.12 -36.06
C CYS A 729 -23.74 -19.33 -34.79
N LYS A 730 -23.62 -19.98 -33.63
CA LYS A 730 -23.40 -19.26 -32.37
C LYS A 730 -21.98 -18.71 -32.35
N THR A 731 -21.80 -17.64 -31.60
CA THR A 731 -20.49 -17.01 -31.42
C THR A 731 -20.08 -17.09 -29.96
N THR A 732 -18.98 -17.79 -29.69
CA THR A 732 -18.23 -17.58 -28.46
C THR A 732 -17.21 -16.50 -28.78
N SER A 733 -17.38 -15.34 -28.15
CA SER A 733 -16.53 -14.17 -28.36
C SER A 733 -16.40 -13.49 -27.02
N ARG A 734 -15.46 -13.97 -26.23
CA ARG A 734 -15.23 -13.46 -24.88
C ARG A 734 -13.76 -13.22 -24.67
N SER A 735 -13.43 -12.12 -24.01
CA SER A 735 -12.12 -11.98 -23.40
C SER A 735 -12.24 -12.47 -21.99
N ILE A 736 -11.50 -13.52 -21.67
CA ILE A 736 -11.27 -13.93 -20.31
C ILE A 736 -10.08 -13.11 -19.80
N TYR A 737 -10.36 -12.12 -18.96
CA TYR A 737 -9.32 -11.52 -18.15
C TYR A 737 -9.21 -12.38 -16.91
N GLN A 738 -8.17 -13.22 -16.89
CA GLN A 738 -7.72 -13.88 -15.68
C GLN A 738 -6.98 -12.84 -14.87
N ARG A 739 -7.66 -12.28 -13.88
CA ARG A 739 -6.98 -11.49 -12.86
C ARG A 739 -6.77 -12.44 -11.69
N SER A 740 -5.53 -12.73 -11.37
CA SER A 740 -5.27 -13.21 -10.01
C SER A 740 -5.59 -12.04 -9.08
N ASP A 741 -6.00 -12.32 -7.83
CA ASP A 741 -5.98 -11.29 -6.78
C ASP A 741 -4.75 -10.42 -6.97
N PRO A 742 -4.82 -9.09 -7.11
CA PRO A 742 -3.65 -8.28 -7.43
C PRO A 742 -2.48 -8.55 -6.47
N ASN A 743 -2.78 -8.96 -5.23
CA ASN A 743 -1.78 -9.42 -4.28
C ASN A 743 -1.24 -10.80 -4.63
N VAL A 744 -2.08 -11.76 -5.02
CA VAL A 744 -1.63 -13.07 -5.51
C VAL A 744 -1.03 -13.01 -6.92
N GLU A 745 -1.38 -12.07 -7.79
CA GLU A 745 -0.81 -11.85 -9.11
C GLU A 745 0.55 -11.19 -8.97
N ARG A 746 0.66 -10.15 -8.13
CA ARG A 746 1.94 -9.55 -7.77
C ARG A 746 2.81 -10.58 -7.06
N TYR A 747 2.26 -11.40 -6.17
CA TYR A 747 2.97 -12.52 -5.54
C TYR A 747 3.36 -13.59 -6.55
N THR A 748 2.48 -13.98 -7.49
CA THR A 748 2.73 -15.01 -8.51
C THR A 748 3.75 -14.52 -9.53
N ILE A 749 3.67 -13.27 -9.97
CA ILE A 749 4.62 -12.64 -10.89
C ILE A 749 5.94 -12.44 -10.17
N ALA A 750 5.96 -11.91 -8.94
CA ALA A 750 7.18 -11.78 -8.15
C ALA A 750 7.83 -13.14 -7.91
N LEU A 751 7.06 -14.16 -7.53
CA LEU A 751 7.54 -15.53 -7.29
C LEU A 751 7.98 -16.21 -8.58
N LYS A 752 7.25 -16.09 -9.70
CA LYS A 752 7.67 -16.65 -11.00
C LYS A 752 8.88 -15.93 -11.58
N SER A 753 8.94 -14.60 -11.50
CA SER A 753 10.10 -13.80 -11.92
C SER A 753 11.32 -14.12 -11.07
N TYR A 754 11.13 -14.27 -9.75
CA TYR A 754 12.14 -14.72 -8.81
C TYR A 754 12.66 -16.13 -9.16
N LEU A 755 11.76 -17.08 -9.46
CA LEU A 755 12.11 -18.46 -9.82
C LEU A 755 12.70 -18.61 -11.23
N ALA A 756 12.36 -17.71 -12.17
CA ALA A 756 12.79 -17.76 -13.57
C ALA A 756 14.12 -17.03 -13.83
N ASP A 757 14.39 -15.93 -13.14
CA ASP A 757 15.69 -15.24 -13.14
C ASP A 757 15.93 -14.64 -11.75
N PRO A 758 16.63 -15.36 -10.85
CA PRO A 758 16.95 -14.87 -9.51
C PRO A 758 17.92 -13.67 -9.52
N THR A 759 18.24 -13.09 -10.69
CA THR A 759 19.15 -11.96 -10.88
C THR A 759 18.60 -10.86 -11.80
N CYS A 760 17.63 -10.07 -11.34
CA CYS A 760 17.07 -8.97 -12.14
C CYS A 760 18.07 -7.82 -12.43
N SER A 761 17.92 -7.17 -13.59
CA SER A 761 18.79 -6.09 -14.09
C SER A 761 18.26 -4.68 -13.76
N ALA A 762 19.16 -3.70 -13.72
CA ALA A 762 18.98 -2.40 -13.05
C ALA A 762 17.90 -1.45 -13.62
N ASN A 763 17.20 -1.81 -14.71
CA ASN A 763 16.16 -0.94 -15.30
C ASN A 763 14.73 -1.27 -14.86
N ASP A 764 14.50 -2.41 -14.19
CA ASP A 764 13.19 -2.83 -13.69
C ASP A 764 12.97 -2.52 -12.19
N ILE A 765 13.92 -1.77 -11.60
CA ILE A 765 14.12 -1.46 -10.17
C ILE A 765 12.91 -0.78 -9.46
N ALA A 766 11.84 -0.43 -10.17
CA ALA A 766 10.81 0.48 -9.66
C ALA A 766 9.49 -0.16 -9.18
N LYS A 767 9.30 -1.50 -9.18
CA LYS A 767 7.91 -2.05 -9.22
C LYS A 767 7.36 -2.99 -8.13
N ALA A 768 8.09 -3.54 -7.16
CA ALA A 768 7.42 -4.36 -6.12
C ALA A 768 8.24 -4.54 -4.83
N ARG A 769 7.63 -4.26 -3.67
CA ARG A 769 8.05 -4.71 -2.32
C ARG A 769 6.81 -5.27 -1.61
N LEU A 770 6.86 -6.46 -1.01
CA LEU A 770 5.78 -6.99 -0.16
C LEU A 770 6.03 -6.52 1.28
N LYS A 771 5.02 -5.93 1.94
CA LYS A 771 5.09 -5.59 3.37
C LYS A 771 3.83 -6.04 4.09
N ARG A 772 4.02 -6.64 5.26
CA ARG A 772 2.98 -6.86 6.27
C ARG A 772 2.75 -5.57 7.06
N GLN A 773 1.52 -5.05 7.08
CA GLN A 773 1.10 -4.16 8.18
C GLN A 773 0.52 -5.03 9.30
N ALA A 774 1.27 -5.20 10.37
CA ALA A 774 0.76 -5.82 11.60
C ALA A 774 0.01 -4.76 12.42
N ASN A 775 -1.27 -4.53 12.10
CA ASN A 775 -2.21 -4.00 13.07
C ASN A 775 -3.02 -5.17 13.64
N ASN A 776 -3.14 -5.20 14.96
CA ASN A 776 -3.78 -6.28 15.67
C ASN A 776 -5.28 -6.35 15.34
N THR A 777 -5.76 -7.60 15.26
CA THR A 777 -7.16 -8.08 15.19
C THR A 777 -7.91 -8.00 13.85
N GLU A 778 -7.77 -9.10 13.10
CA GLU A 778 -8.73 -9.70 12.15
C GLU A 778 -8.98 -9.00 10.80
N GLY A 779 -7.96 -9.05 9.92
CA GLY A 779 -8.13 -8.88 8.46
C GLY A 779 -6.79 -8.81 7.74
N ILE A 780 -6.55 -9.67 6.74
CA ILE A 780 -5.30 -9.67 5.98
C ILE A 780 -5.40 -8.62 4.85
N THR A 781 -4.59 -7.56 4.93
CA THR A 781 -4.40 -6.60 3.84
C THR A 781 -2.90 -6.40 3.58
N TRP A 782 -2.44 -6.77 2.38
CA TRP A 782 -1.07 -6.55 1.90
C TRP A 782 -1.00 -5.18 1.21
N ASP A 783 -0.32 -4.20 1.81
CA ASP A 783 -0.09 -2.90 1.17
C ASP A 783 1.33 -2.78 0.62
N ILE A 784 1.44 -2.46 -0.67
CA ILE A 784 2.70 -2.12 -1.33
C ILE A 784 2.87 -0.59 -1.23
N VAL A 785 3.63 -0.11 -0.24
CA VAL A 785 3.99 1.32 -0.12
C VAL A 785 5.29 1.61 -0.88
N PRO A 786 5.31 2.53 -1.88
CA PRO A 786 6.52 2.90 -2.59
C PRO A 786 7.31 3.94 -1.80
N SER A 787 8.35 3.50 -1.08
CA SER A 787 9.45 4.37 -0.69
C SER A 787 10.77 3.59 -0.66
N GLY A 788 11.59 3.83 -1.69
CA GLY A 788 13.05 3.72 -1.72
C GLY A 788 13.67 2.41 -1.26
N LEU A 789 14.11 1.59 -2.21
CA LEU A 789 15.49 1.08 -2.36
C LEU A 789 15.47 0.02 -3.47
N GLY A 790 16.37 0.19 -4.42
CA GLY A 790 16.41 -0.59 -5.65
C GLY A 790 17.29 -1.83 -5.54
N LEU A 791 16.80 -2.97 -5.99
CA LEU A 791 17.60 -4.19 -6.12
C LEU A 791 18.45 -4.11 -7.40
N SER A 792 19.76 -3.91 -7.24
CA SER A 792 20.70 -3.94 -8.36
C SER A 792 21.52 -5.23 -8.35
N ARG A 793 21.70 -5.82 -9.55
CA ARG A 793 22.53 -6.99 -9.83
C ARG A 793 23.89 -6.94 -9.12
N ARG A 794 24.13 -7.81 -8.14
CA ARG A 794 25.49 -8.26 -7.78
C ARG A 794 25.47 -9.71 -7.34
N THR A 795 26.57 -10.39 -7.62
CA THR A 795 26.91 -11.79 -7.38
C THR A 795 27.04 -12.13 -5.89
N THR A 796 26.20 -11.57 -5.01
CA THR A 796 26.30 -11.63 -3.55
C THR A 796 24.90 -11.43 -2.96
N ILE A 797 24.42 -12.37 -2.15
CA ILE A 797 23.08 -12.31 -1.51
C ILE A 797 23.16 -11.37 -0.29
N THR A 798 22.24 -10.39 -0.17
CA THR A 798 22.23 -9.26 0.82
C THR A 798 21.04 -9.33 1.79
N GLU A 799 21.09 -8.62 2.95
CA GLU A 799 20.14 -8.78 4.11
C GLU A 799 18.67 -8.69 3.71
N GLU A 800 18.42 -7.92 2.65
CA GLU A 800 17.12 -7.71 2.06
C GLU A 800 16.56 -8.97 1.38
N VAL A 801 17.35 -9.80 0.69
CA VAL A 801 16.87 -11.01 -0.02
C VAL A 801 16.41 -12.11 0.94
N VAL A 802 17.05 -12.21 2.10
CA VAL A 802 16.67 -13.16 3.15
C VAL A 802 15.55 -12.61 4.00
N SER A 803 15.54 -11.30 4.29
CA SER A 803 14.36 -10.66 4.88
C SER A 803 13.10 -10.89 4.03
N ASP A 804 13.20 -10.75 2.71
CA ASP A 804 12.07 -10.96 1.78
C ASP A 804 11.56 -12.42 1.78
N MET A 805 12.45 -13.40 2.01
CA MET A 805 12.12 -14.83 2.05
C MET A 805 11.68 -15.31 3.44
N GLU A 806 12.21 -14.69 4.51
CA GLU A 806 11.77 -14.81 5.90
C GLU A 806 10.33 -14.30 6.04
N ASP A 807 10.04 -13.13 5.49
CA ASP A 807 8.71 -12.53 5.48
C ASP A 807 7.72 -13.44 4.76
N LEU A 808 8.09 -14.00 3.61
CA LEU A 808 7.28 -14.96 2.83
C LEU A 808 6.89 -16.23 3.62
N ILE A 809 7.80 -16.79 4.41
CA ILE A 809 7.62 -18.06 5.13
C ILE A 809 6.92 -17.86 6.47
N ALA A 810 7.22 -16.76 7.20
CA ALA A 810 6.41 -16.32 8.32
C ALA A 810 4.96 -16.11 7.89
N GLU A 811 4.76 -15.45 6.75
CA GLU A 811 3.48 -15.11 6.16
C GLU A 811 2.67 -16.35 5.75
N ILE A 812 3.29 -17.36 5.11
CA ILE A 812 2.65 -18.65 4.77
C ILE A 812 2.29 -19.49 6.01
N ALA A 813 3.11 -19.41 7.06
CA ALA A 813 2.88 -20.16 8.29
C ALA A 813 1.82 -19.54 9.21
N GLU A 814 1.75 -18.20 9.26
CA GLU A 814 0.76 -17.45 10.01
C GLU A 814 -0.59 -17.36 9.29
N SER A 815 -0.58 -17.35 7.95
CA SER A 815 -1.77 -17.50 7.09
C SER A 815 -2.33 -18.93 7.07
N ALA A 816 -1.99 -19.80 8.02
CA ALA A 816 -2.58 -21.13 8.14
C ALA A 816 -4.10 -21.12 8.41
N SER A 817 -4.70 -19.93 8.56
CA SER A 817 -6.15 -19.68 8.51
C SER A 817 -6.65 -18.99 7.23
N SER A 818 -5.81 -18.72 6.22
CA SER A 818 -6.18 -17.95 5.02
C SER A 818 -5.53 -18.41 3.68
N SER A 819 -6.28 -18.71 2.61
CA SER A 819 -5.77 -18.82 1.22
C SER A 819 -5.54 -20.22 0.53
N VAL A 820 -6.48 -21.16 0.24
CA VAL A 820 -6.23 -22.44 -0.50
C VAL A 820 -5.44 -22.23 -1.79
N GLY A 821 -5.54 -21.09 -2.46
CA GLY A 821 -4.76 -20.91 -3.67
C GLY A 821 -3.36 -20.33 -3.50
N VAL A 822 -3.02 -19.68 -2.38
CA VAL A 822 -1.60 -19.46 -2.06
C VAL A 822 -0.94 -20.82 -1.79
N GLN A 823 -1.69 -21.74 -1.14
CA GLN A 823 -1.29 -23.12 -0.97
C GLN A 823 -1.15 -23.86 -2.32
N ASP A 824 -2.13 -23.82 -3.22
CA ASP A 824 -2.05 -24.49 -4.54
C ASP A 824 -0.97 -23.86 -5.45
N LEU A 825 -0.77 -22.54 -5.39
CA LEU A 825 0.28 -21.85 -6.14
C LEU A 825 1.67 -22.23 -5.62
N TRP A 826 1.86 -22.29 -4.31
CA TRP A 826 3.09 -22.74 -3.68
C TRP A 826 3.37 -24.23 -4.00
N GLU A 827 2.34 -25.07 -3.90
CA GLU A 827 2.44 -26.49 -4.24
C GLU A 827 2.67 -26.73 -5.75
N SER A 828 2.27 -25.82 -6.63
CA SER A 828 2.46 -25.97 -8.09
C SER A 828 3.73 -25.30 -8.65
N LEU A 829 4.26 -24.25 -8.01
CA LEU A 829 5.43 -23.51 -8.50
C LEU A 829 6.69 -23.78 -7.67
N VAL A 830 6.55 -23.91 -6.35
CA VAL A 830 7.69 -24.02 -5.43
C VAL A 830 8.00 -25.48 -5.12
N VAL A 831 7.00 -26.30 -4.79
CA VAL A 831 7.22 -27.72 -4.44
C VAL A 831 7.89 -28.54 -5.55
N PRO A 832 7.61 -28.36 -6.86
CA PRO A 832 8.33 -29.08 -7.91
C PRO A 832 9.83 -28.72 -7.99
N LEU A 833 10.21 -27.52 -7.56
CA LEU A 833 11.60 -27.04 -7.51
C LEU A 833 12.24 -27.33 -6.14
N PHE A 834 11.43 -27.37 -5.07
CA PHE A 834 11.82 -27.48 -3.67
C PHE A 834 10.91 -28.49 -2.94
N PRO A 835 11.12 -29.79 -3.12
CA PRO A 835 10.15 -30.84 -2.75
C PRO A 835 9.84 -30.94 -1.25
N ALA A 836 10.71 -30.42 -0.39
CA ALA A 836 10.53 -30.45 1.06
C ALA A 836 9.65 -29.29 1.58
N LEU A 837 9.45 -28.20 0.82
CA LEU A 837 8.68 -27.01 1.19
C LEU A 837 7.18 -27.20 0.91
N THR A 838 6.63 -28.35 1.27
CA THR A 838 5.17 -28.53 1.23
C THR A 838 4.53 -27.73 2.36
N ILE A 839 3.35 -27.16 2.11
CA ILE A 839 2.56 -26.46 3.14
C ILE A 839 2.31 -27.36 4.35
N THR A 840 2.15 -28.67 4.12
CA THR A 840 2.00 -29.68 5.18
C THR A 840 3.24 -29.77 6.08
N ASN A 841 4.45 -29.73 5.52
CA ASN A 841 5.69 -29.77 6.31
C ASN A 841 5.91 -28.48 7.11
N ILE A 842 5.59 -27.33 6.51
CA ILE A 842 5.64 -26.01 7.16
C ILE A 842 4.67 -26.00 8.36
N ARG A 843 3.41 -26.41 8.18
CA ARG A 843 2.39 -26.48 9.26
C ARG A 843 2.82 -27.40 10.41
N ARG A 844 3.40 -28.57 10.09
CA ARG A 844 3.86 -29.53 11.09
C ARG A 844 4.94 -28.94 12.00
N TRP A 845 5.84 -28.12 11.45
CA TRP A 845 6.87 -27.39 12.21
C TRP A 845 6.29 -26.34 13.16
N PHE A 846 5.26 -25.60 12.73
CA PHE A 846 4.62 -24.56 13.55
C PHE A 846 3.71 -25.08 14.68
N SER A 847 3.18 -26.31 14.55
CA SER A 847 2.33 -26.94 15.58
C SER A 847 3.05 -27.53 16.80
N GLY A 848 4.40 -27.48 16.84
CA GLY A 848 5.26 -27.99 17.93
C GLY A 848 5.66 -26.93 18.97
N ASP A 849 6.90 -26.93 19.47
CA ASP A 849 7.44 -26.03 20.52
C ASP A 849 7.57 -24.53 20.11
N VAL A 850 7.12 -24.19 18.91
CA VAL A 850 7.26 -22.88 18.26
C VAL A 850 6.42 -21.74 18.90
N PRO A 851 5.20 -21.95 19.45
CA PRO A 851 4.43 -20.88 20.10
C PRO A 851 5.16 -20.23 21.29
N GLN A 852 6.00 -20.99 22.00
CA GLN A 852 6.82 -20.45 23.09
C GLN A 852 8.01 -19.65 22.56
N MET A 853 8.67 -20.10 21.48
CA MET A 853 9.77 -19.37 20.83
C MET A 853 9.32 -18.05 20.21
N ARG A 854 8.13 -18.03 19.61
CA ARG A 854 7.49 -16.84 19.03
C ARG A 854 7.31 -15.71 20.04
N ASN A 855 6.76 -16.02 21.22
CA ASN A 855 6.53 -15.05 22.29
C ASN A 855 7.82 -14.49 22.92
N MET A 856 8.96 -15.19 22.76
CA MET A 856 10.24 -14.80 23.35
C MET A 856 11.17 -14.06 22.37
N ARG A 857 11.14 -14.37 21.06
CA ARG A 857 12.14 -13.88 20.09
C ARG A 857 11.58 -13.34 18.77
N GLY A 858 10.26 -13.30 18.59
CA GLY A 858 9.58 -12.65 17.46
C GLY A 858 9.50 -13.47 16.17
N ASP A 859 8.66 -13.03 15.23
CA ASP A 859 8.26 -13.78 14.03
C ASP A 859 9.44 -14.05 13.06
N ARG A 860 10.42 -13.13 12.99
CA ARG A 860 11.66 -13.25 12.20
C ARG A 860 12.52 -14.45 12.62
N TYR A 861 12.59 -14.72 13.94
CA TYR A 861 13.35 -15.85 14.50
C TYR A 861 12.73 -17.18 14.07
N VAL A 862 11.40 -17.24 13.99
CA VAL A 862 10.67 -18.48 13.68
C VAL A 862 10.74 -18.83 12.18
N ALA A 863 10.67 -17.84 11.29
CA ALA A 863 10.75 -18.06 9.84
C ALA A 863 12.13 -18.55 9.38
N LEU A 864 13.19 -17.93 9.91
CA LEU A 864 14.55 -18.43 9.76
C LEU A 864 14.61 -19.89 10.24
N TYR A 865 14.13 -20.20 11.46
CA TYR A 865 14.27 -21.53 12.06
C TYR A 865 13.68 -22.66 11.19
N VAL A 866 12.58 -22.38 10.50
CA VAL A 866 11.90 -23.30 9.56
C VAL A 866 12.70 -23.48 8.26
N LEU A 867 13.20 -22.39 7.67
CA LEU A 867 14.11 -22.43 6.50
C LEU A 867 15.37 -23.26 6.78
N CYS A 868 15.91 -23.14 7.98
CA CYS A 868 17.16 -23.79 8.40
C CYS A 868 17.06 -25.32 8.52
N HIS A 869 15.88 -25.88 8.77
CA HIS A 869 15.71 -27.29 9.16
C HIS A 869 14.92 -28.15 8.16
N MET A 870 14.43 -27.55 7.07
CA MET A 870 13.67 -28.26 6.02
C MET A 870 14.52 -28.82 4.86
N GLY A 871 15.85 -28.80 4.97
CA GLY A 871 16.75 -29.63 4.13
C GLY A 871 17.18 -29.05 2.78
N PHE A 872 17.22 -27.72 2.61
CA PHE A 872 17.62 -27.07 1.35
C PHE A 872 19.12 -26.85 1.20
N ARG A 873 19.84 -27.82 0.63
CA ARG A 873 21.30 -27.72 0.37
C ARG A 873 21.72 -26.60 -0.60
N VAL A 874 20.83 -26.06 -1.44
CA VAL A 874 21.19 -25.12 -2.54
C VAL A 874 21.21 -23.64 -2.10
N TRP A 875 20.61 -23.30 -0.97
CA TRP A 875 20.52 -21.92 -0.46
C TRP A 875 21.38 -21.65 0.78
N ASN A 876 22.02 -22.67 1.32
CA ASN A 876 22.68 -22.62 2.63
C ASN A 876 23.77 -21.57 2.73
N ASP A 877 24.62 -21.36 1.72
CA ASP A 877 25.78 -20.47 1.85
C ASP A 877 25.40 -18.98 1.88
N ASN A 878 24.25 -18.64 1.30
CA ASN A 878 23.85 -17.25 1.14
C ASN A 878 22.79 -16.81 2.16
N ILE A 879 21.92 -17.72 2.64
CA ILE A 879 21.06 -17.45 3.80
C ILE A 879 21.90 -17.24 5.08
N PHE A 880 23.05 -17.92 5.15
CA PHE A 880 24.03 -17.80 6.23
C PHE A 880 24.49 -16.37 6.48
N ALA A 881 24.79 -15.62 5.42
CA ALA A 881 25.34 -14.27 5.48
C ALA A 881 24.38 -13.22 6.05
N LEU A 882 23.10 -13.55 6.17
CA LEU A 882 21.98 -12.63 6.37
C LEU A 882 21.30 -12.85 7.70
N SER A 883 21.35 -14.11 8.15
CA SER A 883 21.05 -14.55 9.50
C SER A 883 21.99 -13.91 10.56
N LEU A 884 23.16 -13.40 10.14
CA LEU A 884 24.12 -12.67 10.99
C LEU A 884 23.58 -11.33 11.54
N GLY A 885 22.68 -10.63 10.83
CA GLY A 885 22.08 -9.38 11.30
C GLY A 885 20.82 -9.55 12.16
N SER A 886 20.19 -10.72 12.14
CA SER A 886 18.90 -11.02 12.81
C SER A 886 19.05 -11.84 14.08
N GLY A 887 20.19 -12.50 14.29
CA GLY A 887 20.42 -13.35 15.46
C GLY A 887 19.97 -14.81 15.31
N LEU A 888 19.34 -15.26 14.21
CA LEU A 888 19.21 -16.70 13.93
C LEU A 888 20.37 -17.20 13.07
N LEU A 889 20.72 -18.48 13.13
CA LEU A 889 21.65 -19.10 12.18
C LEU A 889 20.91 -20.23 11.48
N CYS A 890 20.80 -20.14 10.15
CA CYS A 890 20.47 -21.31 9.34
C CYS A 890 21.67 -22.19 9.14
N GLN A 891 21.84 -23.09 10.10
CA GLN A 891 22.80 -24.16 10.03
C GLN A 891 22.08 -25.48 10.20
N THR A 892 21.79 -26.13 9.07
CA THR A 892 22.12 -27.55 9.02
C THR A 892 23.60 -27.65 9.34
N GLN A 893 23.92 -28.10 10.55
CA GLN A 893 25.25 -28.29 11.10
C GLN A 893 25.88 -27.04 11.71
N VAL A 894 25.64 -26.91 13.01
CA VAL A 894 26.72 -26.85 14.00
C VAL A 894 27.94 -26.04 13.52
N GLN A 895 27.88 -24.70 13.55
CA GLN A 895 28.86 -23.83 14.24
C GLN A 895 28.89 -22.35 13.82
N GLY A 896 28.99 -21.49 14.82
CA GLY A 896 30.05 -20.48 14.74
C GLY A 896 29.62 -19.04 14.94
N GLY A 897 28.82 -18.76 15.95
CA GLY A 897 29.31 -17.77 16.91
C GLY A 897 29.73 -18.60 18.11
N TYR A 898 31.02 -18.94 18.25
CA TYR A 898 31.55 -19.70 19.40
C TYR A 898 31.14 -19.08 20.75
N CYS A 899 30.70 -17.84 20.68
CA CYS A 899 30.45 -16.87 21.72
C CYS A 899 28.97 -16.50 21.89
N LYS A 900 28.10 -16.96 20.97
CA LYS A 900 26.66 -16.71 21.03
C LYS A 900 25.99 -17.50 22.16
N ALA A 901 26.55 -18.64 22.55
CA ALA A 901 26.09 -19.43 23.68
C ALA A 901 26.34 -18.75 25.05
N LEU A 902 27.30 -17.81 25.13
CA LEU A 902 27.53 -16.99 26.33
C LEU A 902 26.64 -15.75 26.38
N ALA A 903 26.14 -15.28 25.23
CA ALA A 903 25.22 -14.14 25.19
C ALA A 903 23.82 -14.45 25.79
N ASP A 904 23.48 -15.74 25.96
CA ASP A 904 22.21 -16.20 26.53
C ASP A 904 22.28 -16.51 28.04
N ASP A 905 23.44 -16.35 28.69
CA ASP A 905 23.54 -16.34 30.16
C ASP A 905 23.39 -14.89 30.67
N PRO A 906 22.37 -14.58 31.50
CA PRO A 906 22.08 -13.22 31.96
C PRO A 906 23.22 -12.59 32.79
N ASP A 907 24.14 -13.39 33.33
CA ASP A 907 25.36 -12.90 33.98
C ASP A 907 26.58 -12.89 33.02
N ALA A 908 26.52 -13.61 31.90
CA ALA A 908 27.57 -13.65 30.90
C ALA A 908 27.51 -12.52 29.87
N GLY A 909 27.32 -11.29 30.35
CA GLY A 909 27.60 -10.07 29.60
C GLY A 909 29.09 -9.90 29.23
N PHE A 910 29.87 -10.96 29.12
CA PHE A 910 31.31 -10.93 28.92
C PHE A 910 31.72 -10.31 27.57
N LEU A 911 30.86 -10.36 26.54
CA LEU A 911 31.13 -9.67 25.26
C LEU A 911 30.72 -8.19 25.26
N GLU A 912 29.76 -7.81 26.09
CA GLU A 912 29.37 -6.41 26.35
C GLU A 912 30.31 -5.77 27.38
N LYS A 913 31.63 -5.82 27.15
CA LYS A 913 32.64 -5.23 28.05
C LYS A 913 32.51 -3.70 28.23
N ARG A 914 31.64 -3.03 27.48
CA ARG A 914 31.86 -1.63 27.05
C ARG A 914 30.63 -0.73 27.08
N ILE A 915 29.78 -0.88 28.09
CA ILE A 915 28.73 0.12 28.37
C ILE A 915 28.80 0.51 29.85
N ALA A 916 29.30 1.74 30.09
CA ALA A 916 29.44 2.41 31.39
C ALA A 916 30.35 1.69 32.44
N ASN A 917 30.77 2.43 33.47
CA ASN A 917 31.66 1.98 34.55
C ASN A 917 31.30 0.57 35.05
N ARG A 918 32.07 -0.45 34.62
CA ARG A 918 31.85 -1.83 35.03
C ARG A 918 32.36 -2.03 36.44
N ARG A 919 31.53 -2.69 37.26
CA ARG A 919 31.91 -3.10 38.61
C ARG A 919 32.44 -4.53 38.57
N PHE A 920 33.71 -4.71 38.88
CA PHE A 920 34.30 -6.02 39.10
C PHE A 920 34.27 -6.31 40.59
N VAL A 921 33.59 -7.38 40.99
CA VAL A 921 33.57 -7.81 42.38
C VAL A 921 34.64 -8.86 42.55
N TRP A 922 35.56 -8.65 43.48
CA TRP A 922 36.43 -9.73 43.96
C TRP A 922 36.22 -9.91 45.46
N SER A 923 36.30 -11.16 45.90
CA SER A 923 36.30 -11.51 47.31
C SER A 923 37.18 -12.74 47.51
N THR A 924 38.09 -12.66 48.48
CA THR A 924 38.95 -13.77 48.90
C THR A 924 38.89 -13.89 50.42
N SER A 925 38.98 -15.11 50.94
CA SER A 925 39.01 -15.33 52.39
C SER A 925 40.38 -15.82 52.81
N VAL A 926 40.97 -15.17 53.81
CA VAL A 926 42.22 -15.59 54.45
C VAL A 926 41.92 -15.87 55.91
N GLY A 927 41.97 -17.15 56.30
CA GLY A 927 41.46 -17.60 57.60
C GLY A 927 39.94 -17.41 57.70
N ALA A 928 39.47 -16.77 58.78
CA ALA A 928 38.04 -16.47 58.99
C ALA A 928 37.60 -15.10 58.44
N THR A 929 38.50 -14.34 57.82
CA THR A 929 38.24 -12.98 57.35
C THR A 929 38.12 -12.95 55.83
N THR A 930 36.99 -12.45 55.33
CA THR A 930 36.77 -12.21 53.90
C THR A 930 37.15 -10.78 53.54
N TYR A 931 38.06 -10.65 52.59
CA TYR A 931 38.44 -9.38 51.97
C TYR A 931 37.79 -9.29 50.61
N GLY A 932 37.23 -8.13 50.28
CA GLY A 932 36.64 -7.92 48.97
C GLY A 932 36.28 -6.46 48.75
N ARG A 933 36.24 -6.07 47.48
CA ARG A 933 35.87 -4.71 47.07
C ARG A 933 35.18 -4.77 45.71
N ASN A 934 34.22 -3.89 45.53
CA ASN A 934 33.70 -3.56 44.20
C ASN A 934 34.71 -2.63 43.51
N LEU A 935 35.49 -3.20 42.60
CA LEU A 935 36.38 -2.44 41.76
C LEU A 935 35.56 -1.73 40.70
N VAL A 936 35.78 -0.44 40.51
CA VAL A 936 35.10 0.35 39.49
C VAL A 936 36.13 0.71 38.43
N SER A 937 35.95 0.11 37.27
CA SER A 937 36.72 0.49 36.11
C SER A 937 36.50 1.94 35.70
N GLN A 938 37.50 2.54 35.03
CA GLN A 938 37.34 3.85 34.41
C GLN A 938 36.36 3.77 33.23
N PRO A 939 35.70 4.89 32.86
CA PRO A 939 34.83 4.91 31.70
C PRO A 939 35.59 4.43 30.46
N TYR A 940 35.00 3.46 29.77
CA TYR A 940 35.50 2.94 28.51
C TYR A 940 34.69 3.48 27.34
N ARG A 941 35.29 3.43 26.16
CA ARG A 941 34.63 3.79 24.91
C ARG A 941 33.63 2.71 24.54
N GLN A 942 32.46 3.12 24.03
CA GLN A 942 31.39 2.18 23.69
C GLN A 942 31.82 1.23 22.57
N VAL A 943 31.18 0.06 22.48
CA VAL A 943 31.31 -0.82 21.32
C VAL A 943 30.98 0.01 20.07
N ASN A 944 31.87 0.02 19.09
CA ASN A 944 31.73 0.79 17.85
C ASN A 944 31.81 2.32 18.01
N ASP A 945 32.43 2.86 19.08
CA ASP A 945 32.73 4.29 19.15
C ASP A 945 34.01 4.63 18.35
N TRP A 946 33.82 4.80 17.04
CA TRP A 946 34.87 5.07 16.04
C TRP A 946 35.29 6.56 15.97
N SER A 947 34.64 7.44 16.74
CA SER A 947 34.69 8.90 16.60
C SER A 947 36.01 9.56 17.01
N ILE A 948 36.96 8.76 17.48
CA ILE A 948 38.06 9.18 18.34
C ILE A 948 39.41 8.65 17.85
N LEU A 949 39.43 7.93 16.73
CA LEU A 949 40.66 7.57 16.01
C LEU A 949 41.23 8.85 15.37
N ASN A 950 42.31 9.37 15.94
CA ASN A 950 43.02 10.52 15.35
C ASN A 950 44.09 10.06 14.34
N GLU A 951 44.68 10.97 13.59
CA GLU A 951 45.63 10.63 12.50
C GLU A 951 46.85 9.81 12.96
N ARG A 952 47.30 9.94 14.23
CA ARG A 952 48.35 9.09 14.80
C ARG A 952 47.83 7.70 15.20
N THR A 953 46.59 7.62 15.66
CA THR A 953 45.86 6.37 15.95
C THR A 953 45.57 5.60 14.64
N ILE A 954 45.30 6.30 13.53
CA ILE A 954 44.92 5.73 12.23
C ILE A 954 46.08 4.96 11.54
N GLU A 955 47.34 5.34 11.71
CA GLU A 955 48.48 4.61 11.12
C GLU A 955 48.71 3.23 11.78
N ILE A 956 48.36 3.07 13.06
CA ILE A 956 48.51 1.80 13.81
C ILE A 956 47.27 0.90 13.64
N TYR A 957 46.05 1.47 13.57
CA TYR A 957 44.76 0.75 13.49
C TYR A 957 44.11 0.75 12.09
N GLY A 958 44.90 0.98 11.05
CA GLY A 958 44.49 0.78 9.65
C GLY A 958 44.26 -0.69 9.28
N GLN A 959 44.52 -1.61 10.20
CA GLN A 959 44.54 -3.05 9.95
C GLN A 959 43.50 -3.76 10.84
N VAL A 960 42.64 -4.58 10.24
CA VAL A 960 41.67 -5.42 10.95
C VAL A 960 42.17 -6.87 10.92
N PHE A 961 42.25 -7.52 12.09
CA PHE A 961 42.59 -8.93 12.20
C PHE A 961 41.34 -9.78 11.96
N LEU A 962 41.30 -10.48 10.84
CA LEU A 962 40.17 -11.31 10.41
C LEU A 962 40.60 -12.76 10.22
N PHE A 963 39.66 -13.69 10.43
CA PHE A 963 39.80 -15.08 9.98
C PHE A 963 39.53 -15.13 8.46
N PRO A 964 40.53 -15.42 7.60
CA PRO A 964 40.22 -15.67 6.20
C PRO A 964 39.54 -17.05 6.11
N GLY A 965 38.50 -17.15 5.28
CA GLY A 965 37.70 -18.37 5.10
C GLY A 965 38.47 -19.62 4.62
N PRO A 966 37.75 -20.68 4.20
CA PRO A 966 38.29 -22.03 4.08
C PRO A 966 39.51 -22.08 3.13
N GLY A 967 40.66 -22.52 3.64
CA GLY A 967 41.85 -22.80 2.84
C GLY A 967 43.03 -21.83 2.96
N CYS A 968 42.99 -20.81 3.83
CA CYS A 968 44.15 -19.94 4.08
C CYS A 968 44.75 -20.18 5.48
N THR A 969 46.03 -20.52 5.54
CA THR A 969 46.71 -21.06 6.72
C THR A 969 47.36 -20.02 7.64
N ASN A 970 47.14 -18.72 7.43
CA ASN A 970 47.69 -17.63 8.24
C ASN A 970 46.68 -16.48 8.32
N PHE A 971 46.61 -15.77 9.46
CA PHE A 971 45.90 -14.49 9.53
C PHE A 971 46.40 -13.56 8.44
N VAL A 972 45.49 -12.94 7.71
CA VAL A 972 45.83 -11.90 6.75
C VAL A 972 45.52 -10.56 7.40
N LEU A 973 46.57 -9.79 7.73
CA LEU A 973 46.43 -8.36 7.99
C LEU A 973 45.81 -7.71 6.75
N ARG A 974 44.52 -7.33 6.81
CA ARG A 974 43.96 -6.44 5.79
C ARG A 974 44.21 -5.01 6.20
N VAL A 975 45.13 -4.34 5.51
CA VAL A 975 45.29 -2.88 5.60
C VAL A 975 44.14 -2.22 4.84
N GLU A 976 43.00 -2.04 5.49
CA GLU A 976 41.89 -1.28 4.91
C GLU A 976 42.10 0.21 5.18
N ASN A 977 42.90 0.85 4.33
CA ASN A 977 43.12 2.29 4.40
C ASN A 977 41.93 3.06 3.80
N LYS A 978 40.85 3.19 4.58
CA LYS A 978 39.65 3.92 4.16
C LYS A 978 39.08 4.80 5.27
N VAL A 979 39.86 5.82 5.62
CA VAL A 979 39.46 6.92 6.51
C VAL A 979 38.12 7.57 6.07
N ALA A 980 37.79 7.56 4.77
CA ALA A 980 36.56 8.15 4.25
C ALA A 980 35.31 7.26 4.32
N GLN A 981 35.45 5.92 4.35
CA GLN A 981 34.33 4.98 4.41
C GLN A 981 33.90 4.73 5.88
N ARG A 982 34.86 4.81 6.81
CA ARG A 982 34.72 4.57 8.26
C ARG A 982 33.80 5.54 9.03
N ARG A 983 33.40 6.68 8.44
CA ARG A 983 32.42 7.62 9.04
C ARG A 983 30.99 7.40 8.55
N LYS A 984 30.77 6.50 7.59
CA LYS A 984 29.47 6.29 6.93
C LYS A 984 28.84 4.94 7.19
N ASP A 985 29.62 3.92 7.56
CA ASP A 985 29.09 2.58 7.89
C ASP A 985 30.03 1.84 8.87
N PRO A 986 29.53 1.20 9.95
CA PRO A 986 30.32 0.32 10.80
C PRO A 986 30.75 -0.95 10.02
N LEU A 987 32.00 -1.38 10.16
CA LEU A 987 32.42 -2.70 9.66
C LEU A 987 31.73 -3.79 10.49
N THR A 988 30.84 -4.58 9.88
CA THR A 988 30.12 -5.68 10.53
C THR A 988 31.10 -6.70 11.14
N ASN A 989 30.83 -7.17 12.37
CA ASN A 989 31.62 -8.15 13.15
C ASN A 989 33.04 -7.72 13.60
N THR A 990 33.36 -6.43 13.61
CA THR A 990 34.63 -5.91 14.16
C THR A 990 34.41 -5.16 15.46
N VAL A 991 35.28 -5.37 16.46
CA VAL A 991 35.19 -4.72 17.77
C VAL A 991 36.52 -4.10 18.20
N THR A 992 36.47 -3.03 18.99
CA THR A 992 37.66 -2.53 19.72
C THR A 992 38.13 -3.61 20.72
N GLU A 993 39.41 -3.83 20.91
CA GLU A 993 39.89 -4.97 21.68
C GLU A 993 40.97 -4.61 22.67
N HIS A 994 40.84 -5.07 23.92
CA HIS A 994 41.89 -4.92 24.94
C HIS A 994 42.95 -5.97 24.70
N LEU A 995 44.22 -5.57 24.62
CA LEU A 995 45.29 -6.55 24.45
C LEU A 995 45.47 -7.47 25.66
N VAL A 996 45.22 -6.94 26.86
CA VAL A 996 45.22 -7.68 28.12
C VAL A 996 43.84 -7.55 28.77
N GLU A 997 43.22 -8.68 29.16
CA GLU A 997 41.84 -8.67 29.66
C GLU A 997 41.66 -7.97 30.99
N LEU A 998 40.51 -7.32 31.19
CA LEU A 998 40.22 -6.55 32.41
C LEU A 998 40.12 -7.45 33.65
N GLN A 999 39.67 -8.70 33.49
CA GLN A 999 39.62 -9.68 34.58
C GLN A 999 40.99 -10.06 35.16
N THR A 1000 42.09 -9.72 34.47
CA THR A 1000 43.45 -9.91 34.98
C THR A 1000 43.64 -9.25 36.34
N VAL A 1001 43.04 -8.07 36.58
CA VAL A 1001 43.18 -7.33 37.86
C VAL A 1001 42.50 -8.05 39.02
N PRO A 1002 41.18 -8.35 39.01
CA PRO A 1002 40.54 -9.05 40.12
C PRO A 1002 41.08 -10.48 40.33
N MET A 1003 41.46 -11.20 39.27
CA MET A 1003 42.08 -12.52 39.39
C MET A 1003 43.46 -12.43 40.09
N TRP A 1004 44.29 -11.46 39.71
CA TRP A 1004 45.57 -11.23 40.36
C TRP A 1004 45.42 -10.80 41.82
N TYR A 1005 44.49 -9.90 42.16
CA TYR A 1005 44.27 -9.46 43.55
C TYR A 1005 43.95 -10.66 44.47
N THR A 1006 43.12 -11.58 43.98
CA THR A 1006 42.75 -12.80 44.69
C THR A 1006 43.97 -13.70 44.91
N ALA A 1007 44.76 -13.93 43.86
CA ALA A 1007 45.97 -14.76 43.90
C ALA A 1007 47.09 -14.15 44.77
N ALA A 1008 47.27 -12.84 44.68
CA ALA A 1008 48.28 -12.08 45.40
C ALA A 1008 48.05 -12.10 46.91
N ILE A 1009 46.80 -11.92 47.37
CA ILE A 1009 46.45 -11.99 48.80
C ILE A 1009 46.66 -13.41 49.36
N GLN A 1010 46.34 -14.42 48.57
CA GLN A 1010 46.55 -15.82 48.95
C GLN A 1010 48.03 -16.25 48.86
N GLY A 1011 48.88 -15.48 48.16
CA GLY A 1011 50.28 -15.81 47.94
C GLY A 1011 50.48 -17.03 47.05
N VAL A 1012 49.57 -17.26 46.10
CA VAL A 1012 49.57 -18.42 45.21
C VAL A 1012 49.55 -18.01 43.74
N LEU A 1013 49.98 -18.92 42.88
CA LEU A 1013 49.79 -18.89 41.43
C LEU A 1013 48.66 -19.86 41.10
N ALA A 1014 47.68 -19.39 40.33
CA ALA A 1014 46.61 -20.25 39.84
C ALA A 1014 47.19 -21.37 38.94
N THR A 1015 46.68 -22.59 39.10
CA THR A 1015 47.11 -23.78 38.36
C THR A 1015 45.96 -24.35 37.53
N VAL A 1016 46.31 -25.12 36.49
CA VAL A 1016 45.33 -25.83 35.65
C VAL A 1016 44.38 -26.69 36.51
N PRO A 1017 43.11 -26.86 36.08
CA PRO A 1017 42.13 -27.62 36.86
C PRO A 1017 42.65 -28.99 37.28
N GLY A 1018 42.62 -29.28 38.59
CA GLY A 1018 43.07 -30.55 39.16
C GLY A 1018 44.50 -30.57 39.73
N VAL A 1019 45.23 -29.46 39.72
CA VAL A 1019 46.58 -29.34 40.34
C VAL A 1019 46.54 -28.41 41.55
N THR A 1020 47.22 -28.78 42.63
CA THR A 1020 47.36 -27.97 43.86
C THR A 1020 48.02 -26.62 43.56
N ALA A 1021 47.43 -25.52 44.03
CA ALA A 1021 47.93 -24.15 43.79
C ALA A 1021 49.41 -24.03 44.19
N LEU A 1022 50.22 -23.44 43.31
CA LEU A 1022 51.66 -23.27 43.55
C LEU A 1022 51.87 -22.00 44.39
N PRO A 1023 52.78 -22.00 45.39
CA PRO A 1023 53.10 -20.79 46.12
C PRO A 1023 53.76 -19.77 45.18
N ASN A 1024 53.33 -18.51 45.25
CA ASN A 1024 54.01 -17.42 44.56
C ASN A 1024 55.33 -17.13 45.30
N PRO A 1025 56.50 -17.19 44.64
CA PRO A 1025 57.79 -16.94 45.29
C PRO A 1025 57.90 -15.57 45.99
N ALA A 1026 57.13 -14.58 45.55
CA ALA A 1026 57.08 -13.25 46.16
C ALA A 1026 56.26 -13.21 47.47
N GLY A 1027 55.59 -14.30 47.85
CA GLY A 1027 54.76 -14.40 49.04
C GLY A 1027 53.39 -13.71 48.91
N PRO A 1028 52.53 -13.81 49.94
CA PRO A 1028 51.23 -13.15 49.97
C PRO A 1028 51.36 -11.62 50.17
N ILE A 1029 50.45 -10.86 49.57
CA ILE A 1029 50.34 -9.41 49.72
C ILE A 1029 49.26 -9.06 50.75
N ASP A 1030 49.59 -8.20 51.72
CA ASP A 1030 48.63 -7.73 52.70
C ASP A 1030 47.47 -6.94 52.03
N PRO A 1031 46.20 -7.22 52.38
CA PRO A 1031 45.05 -6.55 51.76
C PRO A 1031 45.06 -5.02 51.86
N SER A 1032 45.74 -4.43 52.86
CA SER A 1032 45.87 -2.98 53.01
C SER A 1032 46.68 -2.32 51.89
N PHE A 1033 47.56 -3.07 51.21
CA PHE A 1033 48.31 -2.58 50.06
C PHE A 1033 47.39 -2.11 48.92
N PHE A 1034 46.32 -2.85 48.64
CA PHE A 1034 45.37 -2.52 47.57
C PHE A 1034 44.53 -1.26 47.87
N MET A 1035 44.61 -0.73 49.10
CA MET A 1035 43.93 0.49 49.52
C MET A 1035 44.82 1.74 49.41
N VAL A 1036 46.04 1.61 48.86
CA VAL A 1036 46.99 2.73 48.71
C VAL A 1036 46.45 3.79 47.75
N THR A 1037 46.48 5.04 48.22
CA THR A 1037 46.17 6.24 47.43
C THR A 1037 47.47 6.91 47.02
N LEU A 1038 47.72 7.02 45.73
CA LEU A 1038 48.92 7.59 45.12
C LEU A 1038 48.81 9.14 45.06
N PRO A 1039 49.92 9.88 45.27
CA PRO A 1039 49.90 11.35 45.29
C PRO A 1039 49.59 11.96 43.92
N LEU A 1040 48.85 13.07 43.92
CA LEU A 1040 48.59 13.91 42.74
C LEU A 1040 49.37 15.24 42.85
N PRO A 1041 49.62 15.96 41.72
CA PRO A 1041 50.23 17.29 41.78
C PRO A 1041 49.43 18.21 42.72
N ASN A 1042 50.10 18.78 43.73
CA ASN A 1042 49.54 19.61 44.81
C ASN A 1042 48.75 18.87 45.92
N GLY A 1043 48.88 17.54 46.04
CA GLY A 1043 48.35 16.77 47.16
C GLY A 1043 49.20 16.88 48.45
N PRO A 1044 48.66 16.53 49.63
CA PRO A 1044 49.31 16.72 50.94
C PRO A 1044 50.54 15.82 51.19
N PHE A 1045 50.84 14.88 50.29
CA PHE A 1045 51.96 13.97 50.40
C PHE A 1045 53.01 14.34 49.35
N ASN A 1046 54.06 15.04 49.79
CA ASN A 1046 55.10 15.59 48.94
C ASN A 1046 56.14 14.52 48.57
N ILE A 1047 55.76 13.60 47.69
CA ILE A 1047 56.71 12.75 46.96
C ILE A 1047 56.92 13.45 45.61
N ASN A 1048 58.07 14.12 45.49
CA ASN A 1048 58.38 15.05 44.40
C ASN A 1048 59.47 14.39 43.51
N PRO A 1049 59.33 14.37 42.18
CA PRO A 1049 58.29 15.00 41.38
C PRO A 1049 56.98 14.20 41.32
N PRO A 1050 55.80 14.85 41.16
CA PRO A 1050 54.59 14.16 40.77
C PRO A 1050 54.78 13.54 39.37
N LEU A 1051 54.63 12.23 39.27
CA LEU A 1051 54.97 11.49 38.06
C LEU A 1051 53.81 11.43 37.06
N PRO A 1052 54.12 11.45 35.75
CA PRO A 1052 53.13 11.45 34.68
C PRO A 1052 52.25 10.19 34.74
N PRO A 1053 51.04 10.27 34.16
CA PRO A 1053 50.15 9.11 34.06
C PRO A 1053 50.79 8.00 33.21
N PRO A 1054 50.23 6.78 33.23
CA PRO A 1054 50.55 5.74 32.24
C PRO A 1054 50.53 6.33 30.83
N THR A 1055 51.27 5.73 29.90
CA THR A 1055 51.48 6.29 28.55
C THR A 1055 50.15 6.66 27.91
N GLY A 1056 49.92 7.96 27.67
CA GLY A 1056 48.67 8.48 27.09
C GLY A 1056 47.49 8.69 28.06
N GLY A 1057 47.55 8.22 29.31
CA GLY A 1057 46.41 8.17 30.24
C GLY A 1057 46.17 9.40 31.14
N GLN A 1058 45.17 9.29 32.04
CA GLN A 1058 44.85 10.32 33.04
C GLN A 1058 45.56 10.09 34.39
N LEU A 1059 45.82 11.20 35.11
CA LEU A 1059 46.37 11.17 36.47
C LEU A 1059 45.27 10.86 37.48
N LEU A 1060 45.24 9.64 38.00
CA LEU A 1060 44.24 9.17 38.96
C LEU A 1060 44.86 9.00 40.35
N SER A 1061 44.06 8.92 41.41
CA SER A 1061 44.57 8.92 42.80
C SER A 1061 44.62 7.54 43.46
N THR A 1062 43.89 6.53 42.97
CA THR A 1062 43.92 5.17 43.54
C THR A 1062 44.76 4.24 42.67
N LEU A 1063 45.42 3.26 43.29
CA LEU A 1063 46.15 2.22 42.57
C LEU A 1063 45.24 1.50 41.57
N GLU A 1064 44.08 1.07 42.02
CA GLU A 1064 43.03 0.42 41.22
C GLU A 1064 42.73 1.20 39.93
N ALA A 1065 42.40 2.49 40.04
CA ALA A 1065 42.00 3.29 38.90
C ALA A 1065 43.15 3.48 37.90
N ARG A 1066 44.39 3.52 38.39
CA ARG A 1066 45.61 3.60 37.57
C ARG A 1066 45.91 2.29 36.85
N LEU A 1067 45.74 1.15 37.52
CA LEU A 1067 45.90 -0.18 36.91
C LEU A 1067 44.86 -0.41 35.80
N PHE A 1068 43.58 -0.11 36.03
CA PHE A 1068 42.57 -0.19 34.98
C PHE A 1068 42.83 0.80 33.84
N ASN A 1069 43.36 1.99 34.12
CA ASN A 1069 43.74 2.94 33.08
C ASN A 1069 44.95 2.48 32.26
N ALA A 1070 45.90 1.73 32.83
CA ALA A 1070 47.02 1.14 32.08
C ALA A 1070 46.53 0.06 31.09
N LEU A 1071 45.53 -0.73 31.47
CA LEU A 1071 44.88 -1.71 30.58
C LEU A 1071 44.03 -1.08 29.46
N GLY A 1072 43.78 0.24 29.53
CA GLY A 1072 43.10 1.05 28.52
C GLY A 1072 41.93 1.84 29.11
N SER A 1073 41.62 3.03 28.57
CA SER A 1073 40.46 3.84 28.99
C SER A 1073 40.07 4.85 27.91
N VAL A 1074 39.02 5.67 28.12
CA VAL A 1074 38.75 6.82 27.24
C VAL A 1074 39.96 7.76 27.08
N ALA A 1075 40.82 7.82 28.11
CA ALA A 1075 42.01 8.64 28.13
C ALA A 1075 43.25 7.90 27.64
N ASN A 1076 43.39 6.59 27.90
CA ASN A 1076 44.50 5.78 27.41
C ASN A 1076 44.02 4.84 26.28
N ASP A 1077 43.99 5.34 25.05
CA ASP A 1077 43.45 4.59 23.91
C ASP A 1077 44.50 3.80 23.11
N PHE A 1078 45.78 3.89 23.48
CA PHE A 1078 46.87 3.12 22.89
C PHE A 1078 46.80 1.61 23.22
N SER A 1079 46.13 1.25 24.33
CA SER A 1079 46.00 -0.13 24.79
C SER A 1079 44.98 -0.98 24.01
N PHE A 1080 44.32 -0.39 23.01
CA PHE A 1080 43.30 -1.06 22.20
C PHE A 1080 43.82 -1.50 20.84
N VAL A 1081 43.17 -2.47 20.18
CA VAL A 1081 43.29 -2.78 18.75
C VAL A 1081 41.89 -3.00 18.14
N LEU A 1082 41.79 -3.25 16.83
CA LEU A 1082 40.55 -3.71 16.20
C LEU A 1082 40.66 -5.20 15.89
N ALA A 1083 39.73 -5.99 16.39
CA ALA A 1083 39.70 -7.44 16.19
C ALA A 1083 38.33 -7.92 15.74
N ASP A 1084 38.30 -9.05 15.05
CA ASP A 1084 37.08 -9.81 14.82
C ASP A 1084 36.39 -10.19 16.15
N SER A 1085 35.06 -10.12 16.20
CA SER A 1085 34.29 -10.39 17.42
C SER A 1085 34.47 -11.80 17.97
N ASP A 1086 34.63 -12.81 17.11
CA ASP A 1086 34.85 -14.20 17.55
C ASP A 1086 36.28 -14.39 18.05
N LEU A 1087 37.26 -13.71 17.46
CA LEU A 1087 38.65 -13.74 17.92
C LEU A 1087 38.79 -13.13 19.33
N ASN A 1088 38.18 -11.95 19.54
CA ASN A 1088 38.14 -11.31 20.87
C ASN A 1088 37.54 -12.26 21.91
N CYS A 1089 36.40 -12.84 21.61
CA CYS A 1089 35.72 -13.73 22.54
C CYS A 1089 36.53 -15.00 22.88
N LEU A 1090 37.11 -15.67 21.87
CA LEU A 1090 37.96 -16.84 22.11
C LEU A 1090 39.15 -16.48 22.99
N LYS A 1091 39.75 -15.29 22.80
CA LYS A 1091 40.82 -14.79 23.67
C LYS A 1091 40.37 -14.63 25.12
N GLU A 1092 39.18 -14.08 25.34
CA GLU A 1092 38.62 -13.93 26.70
C GLU A 1092 38.40 -15.27 27.39
N LEU A 1093 37.81 -16.25 26.69
CA LEU A 1093 37.58 -17.59 27.24
C LEU A 1093 38.88 -18.32 27.57
N LEU A 1094 39.93 -18.08 26.79
CA LEU A 1094 41.25 -18.63 27.06
C LEU A 1094 41.94 -17.95 28.26
N TRP A 1095 41.58 -16.70 28.55
CA TRP A 1095 42.07 -15.94 29.71
C TRP A 1095 41.43 -16.38 31.03
N ASP A 1096 40.26 -17.01 30.99
CA ASP A 1096 39.59 -17.62 32.15
C ASP A 1096 40.21 -18.98 32.51
N ASP A 1097 40.01 -19.44 33.75
CA ASP A 1097 40.73 -20.59 34.28
C ASP A 1097 40.21 -21.99 33.88
N ASP A 1098 39.07 -22.07 33.18
CA ASP A 1098 38.38 -23.31 32.78
C ASP A 1098 38.42 -23.61 31.26
N THR A 1099 39.02 -24.74 30.87
CA THR A 1099 39.11 -25.17 29.45
C THR A 1099 37.85 -25.81 28.91
N SER A 1100 36.89 -26.19 29.78
CA SER A 1100 35.66 -26.81 29.33
C SER A 1100 34.72 -25.85 28.60
N ASN A 1101 35.01 -24.55 28.68
CA ASN A 1101 34.17 -23.46 28.20
C ASN A 1101 34.69 -22.77 26.92
N VAL A 1102 35.84 -23.20 26.35
CA VAL A 1102 36.39 -22.56 25.13
C VAL A 1102 35.46 -22.77 23.93
N ILE A 1103 35.04 -24.02 23.71
CA ILE A 1103 33.94 -24.39 22.81
C ILE A 1103 33.19 -25.56 23.47
N ASP A 1104 31.86 -25.57 23.38
CA ASP A 1104 31.03 -26.66 23.93
C ASP A 1104 31.55 -28.03 23.46
N GLN A 1105 31.81 -28.91 24.43
CA GLN A 1105 32.45 -30.20 24.16
C GLN A 1105 31.54 -31.17 23.39
N ARG A 1106 30.21 -31.03 23.47
CA ARG A 1106 29.28 -31.85 22.67
C ARG A 1106 29.34 -31.42 21.21
N VAL A 1107 29.30 -30.11 20.97
CA VAL A 1107 29.47 -29.52 19.64
C VAL A 1107 30.78 -29.97 19.00
N MET A 1108 31.91 -29.83 19.70
CA MET A 1108 33.20 -30.26 19.16
C MET A 1108 33.26 -31.75 18.91
N ARG A 1109 32.67 -32.58 19.78
CA ARG A 1109 32.62 -34.03 19.56
C ARG A 1109 31.81 -34.38 18.32
N ASP A 1110 30.66 -33.75 18.12
CA ASP A 1110 29.77 -34.08 17.00
C ASP A 1110 30.41 -33.71 15.65
N LEU A 1111 31.19 -32.63 15.62
CA LEU A 1111 31.94 -32.23 14.43
C LEU A 1111 33.17 -33.10 14.16
N THR A 1112 33.95 -33.34 15.20
CA THR A 1112 35.24 -34.04 15.08
C THR A 1112 35.10 -35.55 14.94
N SER A 1113 33.94 -36.12 15.30
CA SER A 1113 33.63 -37.54 15.14
C SER A 1113 32.82 -37.86 13.88
N SER A 1114 32.51 -36.86 13.06
CA SER A 1114 31.79 -37.06 11.80
C SER A 1114 32.71 -37.63 10.71
N THR A 1115 32.14 -38.54 9.91
CA THR A 1115 32.75 -39.06 8.68
C THR A 1115 32.29 -38.30 7.42
N ASP A 1116 31.51 -37.23 7.59
CA ASP A 1116 31.17 -36.29 6.52
C ASP A 1116 32.33 -35.29 6.35
N PRO A 1117 32.93 -35.16 5.15
CA PRO A 1117 34.10 -34.33 4.94
C PRO A 1117 33.83 -32.84 5.19
N GLU A 1118 32.64 -32.33 4.88
CA GLU A 1118 32.29 -30.92 5.10
C GLU A 1118 32.19 -30.63 6.62
N ILE A 1119 31.58 -31.55 7.37
CA ILE A 1119 31.48 -31.45 8.84
C ILE A 1119 32.84 -31.56 9.50
N ALA A 1120 33.68 -32.50 9.04
CA ALA A 1120 35.00 -32.71 9.60
C ALA A 1120 35.91 -31.49 9.32
N GLU A 1121 35.77 -30.84 8.17
CA GLU A 1121 36.47 -29.61 7.84
C GLU A 1121 36.05 -28.43 8.74
N ILE A 1122 34.75 -28.31 9.04
CA ILE A 1122 34.23 -27.35 10.04
C ILE A 1122 34.84 -27.61 11.42
N GLY A 1123 34.89 -28.87 11.85
CA GLY A 1123 35.56 -29.29 13.08
C GLY A 1123 37.07 -28.94 13.11
N LEU A 1124 37.79 -29.12 11.99
CA LEU A 1124 39.19 -28.75 11.86
C LEU A 1124 39.41 -27.23 11.92
N ASN A 1125 38.57 -26.46 11.23
CA ASN A 1125 38.64 -25.00 11.25
C ASN A 1125 38.37 -24.43 12.66
N SER A 1126 37.51 -25.09 13.44
CA SER A 1126 37.26 -24.71 14.83
C SER A 1126 38.48 -24.86 15.73
N VAL A 1127 39.15 -26.03 15.62
CA VAL A 1127 40.39 -26.27 16.35
C VAL A 1127 41.43 -25.24 15.96
N ARG A 1128 41.50 -24.94 14.67
CA ARG A 1128 42.45 -23.96 14.15
C ARG A 1128 42.19 -22.55 14.66
N ASN A 1129 40.94 -22.10 14.73
CA ASN A 1129 40.60 -20.76 15.23
C ASN A 1129 41.04 -20.54 16.69
N VAL A 1130 40.99 -21.57 17.54
CA VAL A 1130 41.51 -21.52 18.91
C VAL A 1130 43.04 -21.40 18.93
N VAL A 1131 43.75 -22.16 18.07
CA VAL A 1131 45.21 -22.06 17.89
C VAL A 1131 45.62 -20.67 17.40
N ALA A 1132 44.78 -20.07 16.57
CA ALA A 1132 45.01 -18.78 15.95
C ALA A 1132 45.14 -17.62 16.98
N VAL A 1133 44.55 -17.72 18.17
CA VAL A 1133 44.72 -16.70 19.23
C VAL A 1133 46.19 -16.49 19.61
N MET A 1134 47.03 -17.54 19.58
CA MET A 1134 48.47 -17.42 19.82
C MET A 1134 49.15 -16.55 18.75
N SER A 1135 48.80 -16.76 17.47
CA SER A 1135 49.38 -15.98 16.38
C SER A 1135 48.95 -14.51 16.45
N PHE A 1136 47.73 -14.23 16.92
CA PHE A 1136 47.28 -12.86 17.18
C PHE A 1136 48.11 -12.18 18.27
N LEU A 1137 48.29 -12.83 19.44
CA LEU A 1137 49.08 -12.28 20.55
C LEU A 1137 50.54 -12.04 20.19
N ASN A 1138 51.11 -12.92 19.35
CA ASN A 1138 52.49 -12.85 18.88
C ASN A 1138 52.72 -11.87 17.74
N HIS A 1139 51.64 -11.29 17.19
CA HIS A 1139 51.79 -10.34 16.10
C HIS A 1139 52.64 -9.14 16.57
N PRO A 1140 53.68 -8.70 15.83
CA PRO A 1140 54.65 -7.71 16.33
C PRO A 1140 54.02 -6.43 16.92
N THR A 1141 52.98 -5.89 16.28
CA THR A 1141 52.25 -4.72 16.79
C THR A 1141 51.47 -5.01 18.08
N VAL A 1142 50.82 -6.17 18.15
CA VAL A 1142 50.01 -6.60 19.30
C VAL A 1142 50.94 -6.87 20.48
N HIS A 1143 52.01 -7.63 20.24
CA HIS A 1143 53.05 -7.95 21.20
C HIS A 1143 53.72 -6.71 21.78
N ASN A 1144 54.17 -5.77 20.93
CA ASN A 1144 54.85 -4.55 21.39
C ASN A 1144 53.93 -3.65 22.24
N ASN A 1145 52.66 -3.54 21.87
CA ASN A 1145 51.68 -2.78 22.64
C ASN A 1145 51.37 -3.49 23.96
N MET A 1146 51.26 -4.81 23.96
CA MET A 1146 51.09 -5.61 25.17
C MET A 1146 52.29 -5.46 26.12
N ALA A 1147 53.52 -5.48 25.60
CA ALA A 1147 54.73 -5.20 26.37
C ALA A 1147 54.67 -3.83 27.06
N THR A 1148 54.23 -2.80 26.32
CA THR A 1148 54.05 -1.44 26.84
C THR A 1148 53.01 -1.40 27.97
N ILE A 1149 51.86 -2.06 27.79
CA ILE A 1149 50.80 -2.13 28.80
C ILE A 1149 51.29 -2.80 30.09
N ILE A 1150 52.01 -3.92 29.95
CA ILE A 1150 52.56 -4.65 31.10
C ILE A 1150 53.62 -3.81 31.82
N MET A 1151 54.46 -3.07 31.08
CA MET A 1151 55.44 -2.16 31.67
C MET A 1151 54.77 -1.02 32.45
N ASP A 1152 53.72 -0.41 31.91
CA ASP A 1152 52.94 0.62 32.59
C ASP A 1152 52.27 0.06 33.86
N PHE A 1153 51.72 -1.16 33.80
CA PHE A 1153 51.11 -1.83 34.95
C PHE A 1153 52.13 -2.06 36.07
N ARG A 1154 53.30 -2.61 35.74
CA ARG A 1154 54.37 -2.87 36.70
C ARG A 1154 54.93 -1.58 37.29
N THR A 1155 55.05 -0.52 36.50
CA THR A 1155 55.46 0.81 36.96
C THR A 1155 54.49 1.39 38.00
N GLU A 1156 53.18 1.25 37.79
CA GLU A 1156 52.18 1.70 38.77
C GLU A 1156 52.17 0.86 40.04
N LEU A 1157 52.42 -0.46 39.95
CA LEU A 1157 52.62 -1.31 41.12
C LEU A 1157 53.85 -0.88 41.91
N LYS A 1158 54.98 -0.63 41.24
CA LYS A 1158 56.22 -0.20 41.90
C LYS A 1158 56.01 1.09 42.69
N ARG A 1159 55.30 2.05 42.08
CA ARG A 1159 54.92 3.31 42.75
C ARG A 1159 54.10 3.04 44.02
N ALA A 1160 53.16 2.10 43.98
CA ALA A 1160 52.35 1.77 45.16
C ALA A 1160 53.16 1.07 46.26
N GLU A 1161 54.15 0.23 45.91
CA GLU A 1161 55.09 -0.34 46.90
C GLU A 1161 55.82 0.77 47.64
N ASP A 1162 56.41 1.71 46.90
CA ASP A 1162 57.21 2.79 47.48
C ASP A 1162 56.34 3.69 48.39
N VAL A 1163 55.10 3.99 48.00
CA VAL A 1163 54.16 4.76 48.83
C VAL A 1163 53.68 3.95 50.05
N HIS A 1164 53.45 2.65 49.90
CA HIS A 1164 53.04 1.80 51.01
C HIS A 1164 54.14 1.70 52.05
N GLU A 1165 55.37 1.43 51.62
CA GLU A 1165 56.54 1.35 52.49
C GLU A 1165 56.78 2.68 53.21
N ALA A 1166 56.71 3.81 52.50
CA ALA A 1166 56.83 5.14 53.11
C ALA A 1166 55.75 5.43 54.17
N ARG A 1167 54.55 4.83 54.07
CA ARG A 1167 53.44 5.05 55.01
C ARG A 1167 53.43 4.09 56.19
N THR A 1168 53.83 2.85 55.97
CA THR A 1168 53.63 1.74 56.92
C THR A 1168 54.94 1.20 57.48
N GLY A 1169 56.07 1.49 56.83
CA GLY A 1169 57.38 0.93 57.15
C GLY A 1169 57.56 -0.53 56.72
N THR A 1170 56.59 -1.11 56.00
CA THR A 1170 56.64 -2.50 55.52
C THR A 1170 56.80 -2.57 54.01
N THR A 1171 57.75 -3.36 53.54
CA THR A 1171 57.98 -3.63 52.12
C THR A 1171 56.96 -4.64 51.59
N VAL A 1172 56.53 -4.44 50.35
CA VAL A 1172 55.64 -5.35 49.62
C VAL A 1172 56.27 -5.62 48.25
N ALA A 1173 56.30 -6.88 47.83
CA ALA A 1173 56.85 -7.30 46.53
C ALA A 1173 55.71 -7.52 45.50
N ALA A 1174 54.91 -6.48 45.26
CA ALA A 1174 53.77 -6.50 44.36
C ALA A 1174 54.16 -6.67 42.88
N VAL A 1175 55.25 -6.04 42.43
CA VAL A 1175 55.77 -6.18 41.06
C VAL A 1175 56.20 -7.61 40.80
N ASP A 1176 57.06 -8.18 41.65
CA ASP A 1176 57.52 -9.57 41.52
C ASP A 1176 56.35 -10.56 41.62
N ASN A 1177 55.38 -10.29 42.50
CA ASN A 1177 54.19 -11.10 42.64
C ASN A 1177 53.36 -11.10 41.34
N PHE A 1178 53.13 -9.92 40.75
CA PHE A 1178 52.42 -9.78 39.48
C PHE A 1178 53.19 -10.41 38.31
N ASP A 1179 54.50 -10.24 38.24
CA ASP A 1179 55.34 -10.84 37.19
C ASP A 1179 55.25 -12.36 37.21
N ASN A 1180 55.33 -12.97 38.40
CA ASN A 1180 55.16 -14.41 38.57
C ASN A 1180 53.75 -14.86 38.18
N TYR A 1181 52.72 -14.09 38.54
CA TYR A 1181 51.34 -14.37 38.18
C TYR A 1181 51.12 -14.30 36.66
N PHE A 1182 51.59 -13.24 36.01
CA PHE A 1182 51.35 -13.03 34.58
C PHE A 1182 52.15 -14.01 33.72
N LYS A 1183 53.39 -14.36 34.10
CA LYS A 1183 54.15 -15.47 33.48
C LYS A 1183 53.36 -16.78 33.56
N SER A 1184 52.85 -17.10 34.75
CA SER A 1184 52.04 -18.30 34.95
C SER A 1184 50.78 -18.27 34.07
N LEU A 1185 50.10 -17.12 33.96
CA LEU A 1185 48.91 -16.97 33.11
C LEU A 1185 49.23 -17.26 31.63
N MET A 1186 50.31 -16.68 31.08
CA MET A 1186 50.72 -16.94 29.69
C MET A 1186 51.03 -18.42 29.45
N THR A 1187 51.75 -19.07 30.37
CA THR A 1187 52.01 -20.51 30.28
C THR A 1187 50.72 -21.31 30.30
N ARG A 1188 49.76 -20.97 31.18
CA ARG A 1188 48.47 -21.66 31.23
C ARG A 1188 47.71 -21.52 29.92
N ILE A 1189 47.61 -20.32 29.36
CA ILE A 1189 46.96 -20.09 28.06
C ILE A 1189 47.59 -20.97 26.97
N ASN A 1190 48.93 -21.01 26.90
CA ASN A 1190 49.64 -21.88 25.94
C ASN A 1190 49.24 -23.35 26.11
N THR A 1191 49.34 -23.88 27.34
CA THR A 1191 48.99 -25.27 27.64
C THR A 1191 47.52 -25.59 27.33
N ARG A 1192 46.60 -24.64 27.54
CA ARG A 1192 45.17 -24.84 27.28
C ARG A 1192 44.87 -24.98 25.79
N ILE A 1193 45.46 -24.11 24.97
CA ILE A 1193 45.29 -24.15 23.52
C ILE A 1193 45.86 -25.46 22.96
N GLU A 1194 47.06 -25.85 23.39
CA GLU A 1194 47.68 -27.11 22.96
C GLU A 1194 46.83 -28.33 23.37
N ALA A 1195 46.34 -28.37 24.61
CA ALA A 1195 45.49 -29.44 25.11
C ALA A 1195 44.15 -29.53 24.36
N PHE A 1196 43.54 -28.38 24.06
CA PHE A 1196 42.30 -28.31 23.29
C PHE A 1196 42.52 -28.84 21.87
N ALA A 1197 43.55 -28.36 21.18
CA ALA A 1197 43.85 -28.78 19.82
C ALA A 1197 44.19 -30.28 19.75
N THR A 1198 45.08 -30.75 20.64
CA THR A 1198 45.48 -32.15 20.68
C THR A 1198 44.29 -33.09 20.89
N ARG A 1199 43.37 -32.75 21.81
CA ARG A 1199 42.19 -33.58 22.11
C ARG A 1199 41.31 -33.81 20.88
N TRP A 1200 40.99 -32.74 20.16
CA TRP A 1200 40.03 -32.80 19.07
C TRP A 1200 40.66 -33.28 17.76
N LEU A 1201 41.93 -32.93 17.48
CA LEU A 1201 42.66 -33.49 16.34
C LEU A 1201 42.86 -35.00 16.48
N ASN A 1202 43.11 -35.51 17.71
CA ASN A 1202 43.15 -36.95 17.95
C ASN A 1202 41.81 -37.64 17.63
N THR A 1203 40.69 -36.96 17.89
CA THR A 1203 39.35 -37.49 17.61
C THR A 1203 39.09 -37.54 16.10
N ILE A 1204 39.50 -36.51 15.36
CA ILE A 1204 39.42 -36.47 13.89
C ILE A 1204 40.32 -37.53 13.27
N ASP A 1205 41.58 -37.62 13.71
CA ASP A 1205 42.54 -38.61 13.19
C ASP A 1205 42.06 -40.03 13.43
N ALA A 1206 41.48 -40.33 14.59
CA ALA A 1206 40.91 -41.63 14.89
C ALA A 1206 39.73 -41.96 13.96
N THR A 1207 38.80 -41.01 13.77
CA THR A 1207 37.60 -41.15 12.92
C THR A 1207 37.97 -41.38 11.47
N TRP A 1208 38.97 -40.67 10.97
CA TRP A 1208 39.36 -40.69 9.55
C TRP A 1208 40.51 -41.64 9.23
N SER A 1209 41.08 -42.34 10.23
CA SER A 1209 42.26 -43.22 10.07
C SER A 1209 42.13 -44.29 8.98
N ASN A 1210 40.92 -44.82 8.75
CA ASN A 1210 40.67 -45.93 7.84
C ASN A 1210 39.97 -45.53 6.52
N ILE A 1211 39.76 -44.23 6.28
CA ILE A 1211 39.02 -43.72 5.11
C ILE A 1211 40.01 -43.26 4.03
N ASN A 1212 40.21 -44.07 3.00
CA ASN A 1212 41.21 -43.84 1.95
C ASN A 1212 40.67 -43.14 0.69
N THR A 1213 39.68 -42.26 0.87
CA THR A 1213 39.19 -41.37 -0.20
C THR A 1213 40.12 -40.15 -0.33
N PRO A 1214 40.09 -39.42 -1.48
CA PRO A 1214 40.80 -38.16 -1.62
C PRO A 1214 40.51 -37.18 -0.47
N ASP A 1215 39.24 -37.06 -0.08
CA ASP A 1215 38.80 -36.20 1.02
C ASP A 1215 39.35 -36.70 2.36
N GLY A 1216 39.37 -38.01 2.59
CA GLY A 1216 39.95 -38.59 3.81
C GLY A 1216 41.45 -38.36 3.94
N ILE A 1217 42.19 -38.36 2.82
CA ILE A 1217 43.62 -37.99 2.79
C ILE A 1217 43.79 -36.50 3.09
N GLN A 1218 42.93 -35.65 2.52
CA GLN A 1218 42.96 -34.21 2.72
C GLN A 1218 42.66 -33.82 4.18
N ILE A 1219 41.63 -34.41 4.79
CA ILE A 1219 41.25 -34.18 6.19
C ILE A 1219 42.40 -34.57 7.15
N ARG A 1220 43.03 -35.73 6.96
CA ARG A 1220 44.20 -36.14 7.78
C ARG A 1220 45.42 -35.24 7.55
N THR A 1221 45.64 -34.78 6.32
CA THR A 1221 46.73 -33.83 6.01
C THR A 1221 46.49 -32.49 6.70
N TYR A 1222 45.24 -32.02 6.73
CA TYR A 1222 44.86 -30.77 7.37
C TYR A 1222 44.96 -30.85 8.90
N SER A 1223 44.50 -31.96 9.48
CA SER A 1223 44.69 -32.29 10.90
C SER A 1223 46.16 -32.26 11.33
N ALA A 1224 47.05 -32.88 10.54
CA ALA A 1224 48.49 -32.88 10.81
C ALA A 1224 49.13 -31.48 10.75
N SER A 1225 48.68 -30.62 9.84
CA SER A 1225 49.14 -29.22 9.73
C SER A 1225 48.77 -28.42 10.98
N ILE A 1226 47.49 -28.48 11.39
CA ILE A 1226 46.99 -27.73 12.56
C ILE A 1226 47.68 -28.23 13.84
N ARG A 1227 47.96 -29.54 13.93
CA ARG A 1227 48.71 -30.11 15.06
C ARG A 1227 50.12 -29.53 15.16
N THR A 1228 50.79 -29.34 14.04
CA THR A 1228 52.13 -28.77 13.98
C THR A 1228 52.11 -27.28 14.36
N GLU A 1229 51.09 -26.53 13.91
CA GLU A 1229 50.87 -25.14 14.31
C GLU A 1229 50.67 -25.00 15.83
N ALA A 1230 49.83 -25.86 16.42
CA ALA A 1230 49.55 -25.85 17.85
C ALA A 1230 50.76 -26.23 18.73
N GLN A 1231 51.69 -27.05 18.22
CA GLN A 1231 52.87 -27.51 18.96
C GLN A 1231 54.07 -26.54 18.92
N ILE A 1232 54.12 -25.64 17.92
CA ILE A 1232 55.26 -24.73 17.72
C ILE A 1232 54.94 -23.32 18.25
N ALA A 1233 53.67 -22.99 18.49
CA ALA A 1233 53.25 -21.67 18.92
C ALA A 1233 53.25 -21.52 20.45
N GLU A 1234 54.14 -20.68 20.98
CA GLU A 1234 54.08 -20.16 22.36
C GLU A 1234 53.86 -18.65 22.31
N VAL A 1235 53.03 -18.10 23.20
CA VAL A 1235 52.94 -16.64 23.39
C VAL A 1235 54.30 -16.08 23.78
N ASN A 1236 54.83 -15.19 22.95
CA ASN A 1236 56.07 -14.47 23.16
C ASN A 1236 55.88 -13.53 24.34
N THR A 1237 56.79 -13.58 25.32
CA THR A 1237 56.79 -12.67 26.48
C THR A 1237 58.02 -11.77 26.52
N GLN A 1238 58.80 -11.73 25.43
CA GLN A 1238 60.00 -10.89 25.33
C GLN A 1238 59.62 -9.40 25.48
N GLY A 1239 60.30 -8.67 26.37
CA GLY A 1239 60.04 -7.26 26.62
C GLY A 1239 58.96 -6.98 27.68
N PHE A 1240 58.23 -7.99 28.17
CA PHE A 1240 57.18 -7.76 29.18
C PHE A 1240 57.76 -7.52 30.57
N PHE A 1241 58.91 -8.15 30.85
CA PHE A 1241 59.50 -8.23 32.19
C PHE A 1241 60.89 -7.59 32.27
N ASP A 1242 61.19 -6.66 31.36
CA ASP A 1242 62.44 -5.89 31.39
C ASP A 1242 62.52 -5.03 32.66
N ASP A 1243 63.73 -4.65 33.11
CA ASP A 1243 63.89 -3.88 34.35
C ASP A 1243 63.21 -2.49 34.25
N ILE A 1244 62.53 -2.09 35.33
CA ILE A 1244 61.76 -0.84 35.45
C ILE A 1244 62.63 0.30 35.97
#